data_AF-A0A239GU21-F1
#
_entry.id   AF-A0A239GU21-F1
#
_cell.length_a   1.000
_cell.length_b   1.000
_cell.length_c   1.000
_cell.angle_alpha   90.00
_cell.angle_beta   90.00
_cell.angle_gamma   90.00
#
_symmetry.space_group_name_H-M   'P 1'
#
loop_
_entity.id
_entity.type
_entity.pdbx_description
1 polymer ?
#
loop_
_entity_poly.entity_id
_entity_poly.type
_entity_poly.pdbx_seq_one_letter_code
_entity_poly.pdbx_strand_id
1 'polypeptide(L)'
;MLVDQLVRSPTEQAVLAVLAGAPLAETAVAAGLEPTDLAEAVTTYRLGGRQALTEQEVAKWRQIYVRFPHWEFSEQTAVTHLAPFLRQAETDGLISTWWFMRKHPCWRLRLIPGPAADSLQDPIGTALDDLAESEAIDGWWPGVYEAETAAFGGQDGMTAAHQLFYDDSRAILRHLAGTNIGLGRRELSLLLCGTLMNSAGLEWYEQGDVWHRVARERPLPPEVPARKLDAMADSLRTLMLADTSRAGALFDTSGPLTHAADWAESFRRAGQILGAFARSGRLQRGLRDVLSYHIIFHWNRLGLPARQQSVLAWAARAAILGPSSETVSAANPRRAGSRTSAPADLTHIAGRFPLIIQPRPRGTSLHDRVRQVRDYASTCIETTQAEERIDLTCTAWNLAALIAADCALTDLAIDLCERQFQIFQSAWPLSGRTAIAALQPIVNLARLDLRARNPEQAYQTLLQLHRAIHHGGDVEVRGTPICFDGFTSSAAARTNVEPWLRTVLREDGTRALAAARQWQRAACNAAEHAVPGGGIDEAIQMTIVSQTMNGHFDAAYSTFPTVNLSAPWDQATVHCLRTFVDIACGQPDLSVLPSLLVTARHTVHRPDRRRVTTQIRLGLTAVDLSLELDPNQAKLLYAEVAEAASRSGDAFAAREVLKHPHKEGLSSAQNAALTELVERAALGRGSIQPDLLAELTDSVETAGQVLRDALSG
;
A
#
# COMPACT_ATOMS: atom_id res chain seq x y z
N MET A 1 26.66 33.44 -14.54
CA MET A 1 26.17 33.03 -15.87
C MET A 1 26.88 31.73 -16.21
N LEU A 2 26.13 30.68 -16.57
CA LEU A 2 26.45 29.23 -16.56
C LEU A 2 26.28 28.54 -15.20
N VAL A 3 25.04 28.17 -14.90
CA VAL A 3 24.66 27.13 -13.93
C VAL A 3 23.72 26.16 -14.66
N ASP A 4 23.94 24.86 -14.45
CA ASP A 4 23.10 23.70 -14.76
C ASP A 4 22.83 23.34 -16.23
N GLN A 5 23.69 22.46 -16.75
CA GLN A 5 23.27 21.38 -17.65
C GLN A 5 23.08 20.08 -16.85
N LEU A 6 22.08 20.06 -15.97
CA LEU A 6 21.33 18.82 -15.76
C LEU A 6 20.68 18.51 -17.10
N VAL A 7 20.85 17.28 -17.60
CA VAL A 7 20.36 16.84 -18.91
C VAL A 7 18.83 16.88 -18.91
N ARG A 8 18.28 18.06 -19.23
CA ARG A 8 16.84 18.25 -19.48
C ARG A 8 16.49 17.46 -20.73
N SER A 9 15.39 16.71 -20.68
CA SER A 9 14.93 15.99 -21.86
C SER A 9 14.63 16.99 -23.00
N PRO A 10 14.84 16.61 -24.28
CA PRO A 10 14.48 17.47 -25.42
C PRO A 10 13.03 17.97 -25.35
N THR A 11 12.13 17.13 -24.85
CA THR A 11 10.72 17.46 -24.59
C THR A 11 10.54 18.53 -23.53
N GLU A 12 11.28 18.47 -22.42
CA GLU A 12 11.21 19.47 -21.36
C GLU A 12 11.72 20.84 -21.83
N GLN A 13 12.80 20.89 -22.61
CA GLN A 13 13.30 22.13 -23.19
C GLN A 13 12.30 22.76 -24.17
N ALA A 14 11.68 21.94 -25.03
CA ALA A 14 10.65 22.36 -25.95
C ALA A 14 9.41 22.91 -25.22
N VAL A 15 8.98 22.23 -24.16
CA VAL A 15 7.87 22.69 -23.29
C VAL A 15 8.19 24.06 -22.70
N LEU A 16 9.39 24.26 -22.15
CA LEU A 16 9.80 25.52 -21.56
C LEU A 16 9.86 26.66 -22.59
N ALA A 17 10.33 26.40 -23.81
CA ALA A 17 10.34 27.37 -24.89
C ALA A 17 8.92 27.81 -25.30
N VAL A 18 7.98 26.86 -25.41
CA VAL A 18 6.56 27.18 -25.68
C VAL A 18 5.94 27.97 -24.52
N LEU A 19 6.25 27.61 -23.26
CA LEU A 19 5.79 28.36 -22.09
C LEU A 19 6.37 29.78 -22.01
N ALA A 20 7.58 29.99 -22.53
CA ALA A 20 8.21 31.29 -22.67
C ALA A 20 7.70 32.13 -23.87
N GLY A 21 6.76 31.58 -24.65
CA GLY A 21 6.09 32.30 -25.75
C GLY A 21 6.54 31.90 -27.16
N ALA A 22 7.38 30.88 -27.31
CA ALA A 22 7.76 30.38 -28.64
C ALA A 22 6.57 29.72 -29.37
N PRO A 23 6.48 29.82 -30.71
CA PRO A 23 5.43 29.15 -31.47
C PRO A 23 5.51 27.63 -31.32
N LEU A 24 4.40 27.01 -30.94
CA LEU A 24 4.34 25.58 -30.59
C LEU A 24 4.74 24.67 -31.77
N ALA A 25 4.25 24.96 -32.98
CA ALA A 25 4.57 24.16 -34.16
C ALA A 25 6.06 24.22 -34.53
N GLU A 26 6.66 25.41 -34.52
CA GLU A 26 8.09 25.58 -34.84
C GLU A 26 8.98 24.94 -33.77
N THR A 27 8.58 25.05 -32.50
CA THR A 27 9.30 24.46 -31.37
C THR A 27 9.22 22.92 -31.38
N ALA A 28 8.09 22.36 -31.81
CA ALA A 28 7.91 20.91 -31.96
C ALA A 28 8.85 20.36 -33.05
N VAL A 29 8.89 21.01 -34.22
CA VAL A 29 9.80 20.63 -35.32
C VAL A 29 11.27 20.72 -34.89
N ALA A 30 11.66 21.80 -34.20
CA ALA A 30 13.04 21.98 -33.73
C ALA A 30 13.47 20.93 -32.68
N ALA A 31 12.51 20.38 -31.94
CA ALA A 31 12.73 19.36 -30.92
C ALA A 31 12.56 17.92 -31.44
N GLY A 32 12.19 17.73 -32.71
CA GLY A 32 11.89 16.41 -33.28
C GLY A 32 10.64 15.75 -32.68
N LEU A 33 9.66 16.55 -32.27
CA LEU A 33 8.39 16.12 -31.68
C LEU A 33 7.23 16.44 -32.61
N GLU A 34 6.18 15.63 -32.57
CA GLU A 34 4.91 15.99 -33.18
C GLU A 34 4.29 17.19 -32.43
N PRO A 35 3.67 18.16 -33.12
CA PRO A 35 3.04 19.31 -32.46
C PRO A 35 1.98 18.92 -31.43
N THR A 36 1.25 17.81 -31.66
CA THR A 36 0.27 17.27 -30.71
C THR A 36 0.92 16.77 -29.43
N ASP A 37 2.06 16.08 -29.53
CA ASP A 37 2.79 15.53 -28.39
C ASP A 37 3.41 16.65 -27.55
N LEU A 38 3.93 17.70 -28.21
CA LEU A 38 4.42 18.88 -27.50
C LEU A 38 3.27 19.64 -26.81
N ALA A 39 2.10 19.74 -27.44
CA ALA A 39 0.93 20.35 -26.82
C ALA A 39 0.43 19.59 -25.59
N GLU A 40 0.44 18.25 -25.64
CA GLU A 40 0.10 17.39 -24.51
C GLU A 40 1.14 17.49 -23.39
N ALA A 41 2.43 17.51 -23.73
CA ALA A 41 3.52 17.71 -22.78
C ALA A 41 3.43 19.07 -22.08
N VAL A 42 3.13 20.16 -22.81
CA VAL A 42 2.91 21.50 -22.24
C VAL A 42 1.71 21.50 -21.30
N THR A 43 0.62 20.81 -21.66
CA THR A 43 -0.58 20.71 -20.83
C THR A 43 -0.31 19.93 -19.54
N THR A 44 0.40 18.81 -19.65
CA THR A 44 0.83 17.98 -18.52
C THR A 44 1.75 18.76 -17.58
N TYR A 45 2.74 19.49 -18.13
CA TYR A 45 3.65 20.33 -17.36
C TYR A 45 2.91 21.47 -16.65
N ARG A 46 1.95 22.12 -17.31
CA ARG A 46 1.11 23.16 -16.67
C ARG A 46 0.20 22.60 -15.59
N LEU A 47 -0.36 21.41 -15.78
CA LEU A 47 -1.23 20.76 -14.79
C LEU A 47 -0.42 20.32 -13.58
N GLY A 48 0.70 19.63 -13.79
CA GLY A 48 1.63 19.23 -12.73
C GLY A 48 2.22 20.44 -12.00
N GLY A 49 2.61 21.49 -12.72
CA GLY A 49 3.09 22.74 -12.14
C GLY A 49 2.02 23.46 -11.31
N ARG A 50 0.78 23.58 -11.81
CA ARG A 50 -0.33 24.18 -11.03
C ARG A 50 -0.71 23.35 -9.82
N GLN A 51 -0.70 22.03 -9.93
CA GLN A 51 -0.93 21.12 -8.82
C GLN A 51 0.17 21.27 -7.76
N ALA A 52 1.44 21.25 -8.16
CA ALA A 52 2.57 21.47 -7.26
C ALA A 52 2.52 22.85 -6.59
N LEU A 53 2.14 23.90 -7.32
CA LEU A 53 1.95 25.25 -6.78
C LEU A 53 0.76 25.32 -5.82
N THR A 54 -0.34 24.61 -6.10
CA THR A 54 -1.51 24.53 -5.20
C THR A 54 -1.18 23.72 -3.94
N GLU A 55 -0.42 22.64 -4.07
CA GLU A 55 0.11 21.84 -2.95
C GLU A 55 1.11 22.66 -2.11
N GLN A 56 1.91 23.51 -2.74
CA GLN A 56 2.83 24.43 -2.10
C GLN A 56 2.12 25.62 -1.40
N GLU A 57 1.08 26.19 -2.01
CA GLU A 57 0.25 27.24 -1.41
C GLU A 57 -0.55 26.73 -0.20
N VAL A 58 -0.93 25.44 -0.18
CA VAL A 58 -1.66 24.82 0.93
C VAL A 58 -0.72 24.32 2.04
N ALA A 59 0.53 23.96 1.73
CA ALA A 59 1.50 23.45 2.71
C ALA A 59 2.29 24.59 3.40
N LYS A 60 1.77 25.08 4.54
CA LYS A 60 2.52 26.00 5.43
C LYS A 60 3.85 25.43 5.94
N TRP A 61 4.02 24.10 5.90
CA TRP A 61 5.17 23.39 6.45
C TRP A 61 6.13 22.95 5.35
N ARG A 62 7.40 23.34 5.45
CA ARG A 62 8.52 22.76 4.71
C ARG A 62 9.10 21.58 5.50
N GLN A 63 9.40 20.46 4.84
CA GLN A 63 10.20 19.38 5.43
C GLN A 63 11.58 19.35 4.81
N ILE A 64 12.58 19.12 5.66
CA ILE A 64 13.99 19.03 5.32
C ILE A 64 14.55 17.77 5.99
N TYR A 65 15.22 16.94 5.20
CA TYR A 65 15.99 15.82 5.69
C TYR A 65 17.42 16.30 5.96
N VAL A 66 17.92 16.05 7.16
CA VAL A 66 19.31 16.34 7.56
C VAL A 66 20.00 15.01 7.84
N ARG A 67 21.05 14.70 7.07
CA ARG A 67 21.87 13.49 7.23
C ARG A 67 23.15 13.85 7.97
N PHE A 68 23.49 13.05 8.98
CA PHE A 68 24.70 13.25 9.78
C PHE A 68 25.78 12.26 9.34
N PRO A 69 27.08 12.62 9.39
CA PRO A 69 28.17 11.71 9.02
C PRO A 69 28.18 10.44 9.88
N HIS A 70 27.92 10.61 11.17
CA HIS A 70 27.89 9.53 12.15
C HIS A 70 26.65 9.67 13.04
N TRP A 71 25.76 8.67 12.98
CA TRP A 71 24.49 8.71 13.69
C TRP A 71 24.67 8.84 15.22
N GLU A 72 25.69 8.18 15.79
CA GLU A 72 25.98 8.26 17.23
C GLU A 72 26.28 9.68 17.73
N PHE A 73 26.81 10.55 16.87
CA PHE A 73 27.15 11.93 17.21
C PHE A 73 26.07 12.94 16.79
N SER A 74 24.99 12.48 16.15
CA SER A 74 23.93 13.37 15.64
C SER A 74 23.31 14.27 16.70
N GLU A 75 23.17 13.80 17.95
CA GLU A 75 22.68 14.63 19.07
C GLU A 75 23.66 15.76 19.40
N GLN A 76 24.96 15.45 19.48
CA GLN A 76 25.99 16.44 19.78
C GLN A 76 26.09 17.47 18.65
N THR A 77 26.13 17.01 17.40
CA THR A 77 26.15 17.89 16.23
C THR A 77 24.92 18.80 16.21
N ALA A 78 23.72 18.24 16.45
CA ALA A 78 22.50 19.03 16.46
C ALA A 78 22.49 20.09 17.57
N VAL A 79 23.03 19.78 18.76
CA VAL A 79 23.17 20.76 19.85
C VAL A 79 24.20 21.84 19.50
N THR A 80 25.34 21.46 18.94
CA THR A 80 26.44 22.38 18.65
C THR A 80 26.11 23.30 17.47
N HIS A 81 25.48 22.79 16.42
CA HIS A 81 25.35 23.49 15.14
C HIS A 81 23.89 23.83 14.77
N LEU A 82 22.99 22.84 14.84
CA LEU A 82 21.61 23.02 14.38
C LEU A 82 20.77 23.86 15.36
N ALA A 83 20.93 23.66 16.66
CA ALA A 83 20.15 24.33 17.69
C ALA A 83 20.41 25.85 17.75
N PRO A 84 21.67 26.34 17.70
CA PRO A 84 21.95 27.77 17.61
C PRO A 84 21.36 28.39 16.35
N PHE A 85 21.53 27.73 15.20
CA PHE A 85 20.95 28.18 13.93
C PHE A 85 19.43 28.34 14.00
N LEU A 86 18.71 27.30 14.47
CA LEU A 86 17.25 27.36 14.58
C LEU A 86 16.78 28.46 15.52
N ARG A 87 17.47 28.67 16.66
CA ARG A 87 17.16 29.77 17.57
C ARG A 87 17.39 31.14 16.93
N GLN A 88 18.47 31.30 16.17
CA GLN A 88 18.77 32.54 15.48
C GLN A 88 17.74 32.82 14.39
N ALA A 89 17.42 31.83 13.55
CA ALA A 89 16.40 31.92 12.52
C ALA A 89 14.99 32.24 13.07
N GLU A 90 14.63 31.72 14.24
CA GLU A 90 13.41 32.14 14.94
C GLU A 90 13.48 33.60 15.42
N THR A 91 14.61 34.01 15.99
CA THR A 91 14.83 35.38 16.51
C THR A 91 14.76 36.42 15.39
N ASP A 92 15.31 36.07 14.22
CA ASP A 92 15.32 36.92 13.03
C ASP A 92 13.98 36.88 12.26
N GLY A 93 13.02 36.07 12.72
CA GLY A 93 11.71 35.94 12.08
C GLY A 93 11.73 35.18 10.75
N LEU A 94 12.81 34.45 10.45
CA LEU A 94 12.94 33.58 9.26
C LEU A 94 12.13 32.28 9.41
N ILE A 95 11.87 31.85 10.65
CA ILE A 95 11.04 30.68 10.95
C ILE A 95 10.01 31.09 12.01
N SER A 96 8.73 30.77 11.78
CA SER A 96 7.67 30.98 12.78
C SER A 96 7.56 29.82 13.77
N THR A 97 7.76 28.59 13.32
CA THR A 97 7.75 27.39 14.17
C THR A 97 8.50 26.26 13.48
N TRP A 98 9.02 25.33 14.27
CA TRP A 98 9.73 24.16 13.77
C TRP A 98 9.71 22.98 14.75
N TRP A 99 9.90 21.77 14.25
CA TRP A 99 10.13 20.60 15.07
C TRP A 99 10.89 19.56 14.26
N PHE A 100 11.58 18.64 14.92
CA PHE A 100 12.27 17.54 14.24
C PHE A 100 11.70 16.19 14.65
N MET A 101 11.98 15.17 13.84
CA MET A 101 11.84 13.75 14.20
C MET A 101 13.12 13.02 13.87
N ARG A 102 13.50 12.06 14.71
CA ARG A 102 14.68 11.22 14.47
C ARG A 102 14.22 9.91 13.83
N LYS A 103 14.68 9.64 12.62
CA LYS A 103 14.43 8.38 11.93
C LYS A 103 15.62 8.04 11.05
N HIS A 104 16.45 7.11 11.51
CA HIS A 104 17.66 6.69 10.80
C HIS A 104 17.38 6.47 9.30
N PRO A 105 18.21 7.00 8.40
CA PRO A 105 19.50 7.65 8.65
C PRO A 105 19.47 9.18 8.89
N CYS A 106 18.30 9.82 8.97
CA CYS A 106 18.19 11.29 8.98
C CYS A 106 17.41 11.83 10.18
N TRP A 107 17.62 13.11 10.47
CA TRP A 107 16.62 13.91 11.16
C TRP A 107 15.69 14.53 10.12
N ARG A 108 14.39 14.52 10.40
CA ARG A 108 13.35 15.16 9.59
C ARG A 108 12.96 16.45 10.27
N LEU A 109 13.55 17.56 9.85
CA LEU A 109 13.22 18.90 10.30
C LEU A 109 11.99 19.39 9.54
N ARG A 110 11.02 19.95 10.26
CA ARG A 110 9.83 20.56 9.68
C ARG A 110 9.72 21.97 10.22
N LEU A 111 9.50 22.94 9.34
CA LEU A 111 9.43 24.34 9.72
C LEU A 111 8.39 25.09 8.91
N ILE A 112 7.84 26.15 9.50
CA ILE A 112 7.02 27.14 8.82
C ILE A 112 7.88 28.38 8.62
N PRO A 113 8.11 28.83 7.37
CA PRO A 113 8.79 30.09 7.11
C PRO A 113 8.12 31.24 7.85
N GLY A 114 8.93 32.09 8.46
CA GLY A 114 8.45 33.26 9.18
C GLY A 114 8.18 34.45 8.28
N PRO A 115 7.58 35.53 8.80
CA PRO A 115 7.19 36.70 8.02
C PRO A 115 8.38 37.45 7.41
N ALA A 116 9.59 37.26 7.94
CA ALA A 116 10.82 37.85 7.40
C ALA A 116 11.53 36.95 6.37
N ALA A 117 11.01 35.74 6.09
CA ALA A 117 11.56 34.88 5.07
C ALA A 117 11.18 35.40 3.67
N ASP A 118 12.16 35.87 2.91
CA ASP A 118 11.98 36.13 1.48
C ASP A 118 11.84 34.79 0.75
N SER A 119 10.78 34.60 -0.03
CA SER A 119 10.59 33.37 -0.82
C SER A 119 11.62 33.19 -1.94
N LEU A 120 12.35 34.24 -2.33
CA LEU A 120 13.32 34.22 -3.41
C LEU A 120 14.76 33.91 -2.97
N GLN A 121 15.06 34.08 -1.69
CA GLN A 121 16.34 33.75 -1.08
C GLN A 121 16.04 32.63 -0.10
N ASP A 122 16.65 31.44 -0.21
CA ASP A 122 16.37 30.33 0.72
C ASP A 122 17.39 30.34 1.88
N PRO A 123 17.30 31.25 2.87
CA PRO A 123 18.33 31.41 3.90
C PRO A 123 18.49 30.16 4.75
N ILE A 124 17.44 29.35 4.85
CA ILE A 124 17.50 28.06 5.55
C ILE A 124 18.33 27.07 4.75
N GLY A 125 18.15 27.02 3.44
CA GLY A 125 18.98 26.20 2.55
C GLY A 125 20.44 26.60 2.61
N THR A 126 20.74 27.90 2.48
CA THR A 126 22.12 28.42 2.57
C THR A 126 22.79 28.05 3.89
N ALA A 127 22.11 28.20 5.03
CA ALA A 127 22.68 27.83 6.32
C ALA A 127 22.93 26.31 6.45
N LEU A 128 22.11 25.48 5.81
CA LEU A 128 22.32 24.03 5.78
C LEU A 128 23.45 23.64 4.82
N ASP A 129 23.63 24.38 3.72
CA ASP A 129 24.79 24.24 2.83
C ASP A 129 26.09 24.57 3.57
N ASP A 130 26.13 25.66 4.36
CA ASP A 130 27.29 26.01 5.20
C ASP A 130 27.61 24.90 6.24
N LEU A 131 26.57 24.26 6.79
CA LEU A 131 26.74 23.13 7.69
C LEU A 131 27.26 21.88 6.97
N ALA A 132 26.91 21.69 5.70
CA ALA A 132 27.42 20.59 4.89
C ALA A 132 28.87 20.84 4.46
N GLU A 133 29.20 22.06 4.05
CA GLU A 133 30.56 22.48 3.69
C GLU A 133 31.53 22.42 4.86
N SER A 134 31.06 22.71 6.07
CA SER A 134 31.85 22.56 7.31
C SER A 134 31.90 21.12 7.85
N GLU A 135 31.36 20.15 7.11
CA GLU A 135 31.27 18.73 7.47
C GLU A 135 30.51 18.46 8.79
N ALA A 136 29.78 19.45 9.31
CA ALA A 136 28.93 19.26 10.48
C ALA A 136 27.76 18.31 10.16
N ILE A 137 27.20 18.43 8.95
CA ILE A 137 26.26 17.47 8.40
C ILE A 137 26.82 16.86 7.12
N ASP A 138 26.38 15.65 6.77
CA ASP A 138 26.81 14.97 5.53
C ASP A 138 26.00 15.44 4.31
N GLY A 139 24.84 16.06 4.56
CA GLY A 139 24.03 16.67 3.52
C GLY A 139 22.58 16.85 3.95
N TRP A 140 21.83 17.59 3.15
CA TRP A 140 20.42 17.83 3.36
C TRP A 140 19.63 17.87 2.04
N TRP A 141 18.33 17.63 2.11
CA TRP A 141 17.45 17.78 0.95
C TRP A 141 16.00 18.06 1.38
N PRO A 142 15.19 18.74 0.56
CA PRO A 142 13.80 19.02 0.86
C PRO A 142 12.91 17.77 0.74
N GLY A 143 11.72 17.83 1.34
CA GLY A 143 10.66 16.84 1.18
C GLY A 143 9.29 17.43 1.43
N VAL A 144 8.26 16.66 1.06
CA VAL A 144 6.86 17.01 1.34
C VAL A 144 6.49 16.56 2.75
N TYR A 145 5.86 17.45 3.53
CA TYR A 145 5.30 17.09 4.82
C TYR A 145 3.80 16.78 4.71
N GLU A 146 3.47 15.50 4.87
CA GLU A 146 2.09 15.06 5.05
C GLU A 146 1.82 14.85 6.54
N ALA A 147 1.02 15.72 7.13
CA ALA A 147 0.66 15.61 8.54
C ALA A 147 -0.26 14.41 8.79
N GLU A 148 0.01 13.64 9.84
CA GLU A 148 -0.79 12.50 10.27
C GLU A 148 -2.09 12.94 10.98
N THR A 149 -2.81 13.91 10.40
CA THR A 149 -3.96 14.60 10.99
C THR A 149 -5.02 13.63 11.51
N ALA A 150 -5.30 12.54 10.78
CA ALA A 150 -6.24 11.52 11.23
C ALA A 150 -5.77 10.80 12.51
N ALA A 151 -4.47 10.51 12.63
CA ALA A 151 -3.92 9.82 13.78
C ALA A 151 -3.97 10.69 15.05
N PHE A 152 -3.82 12.01 14.88
CA PHE A 152 -3.87 13.00 15.94
C PHE A 152 -5.27 13.55 16.24
N GLY A 153 -6.32 12.96 15.67
CA GLY A 153 -7.70 13.29 16.02
C GLY A 153 -8.31 14.46 15.24
N GLY A 154 -7.87 14.68 14.00
CA GLY A 154 -8.37 15.76 13.14
C GLY A 154 -7.52 17.03 13.24
N GLN A 155 -7.98 18.09 12.58
CA GLN A 155 -7.21 19.33 12.45
C GLN A 155 -6.87 19.95 13.81
N ASP A 156 -7.83 19.97 14.72
CA ASP A 156 -7.66 20.54 16.07
C ASP A 156 -6.62 19.78 16.89
N GLY A 157 -6.69 18.44 16.86
CA GLY A 157 -5.71 17.60 17.55
C GLY A 157 -4.32 17.69 16.90
N MET A 158 -4.24 17.82 15.58
CA MET A 158 -2.97 18.03 14.88
C MET A 158 -2.35 19.40 15.20
N THR A 159 -3.15 20.46 15.33
CA THR A 159 -2.67 21.78 15.77
C THR A 159 -2.11 21.72 17.19
N ALA A 160 -2.80 21.04 18.11
CA ALA A 160 -2.27 20.80 19.46
C ALA A 160 -0.96 19.98 19.44
N ALA A 161 -0.89 18.96 18.56
CA ALA A 161 0.31 18.16 18.37
C ALA A 161 1.48 18.99 17.84
N HIS A 162 1.29 19.80 16.80
CA HIS A 162 2.34 20.67 16.26
C HIS A 162 2.89 21.65 17.30
N GLN A 163 2.01 22.26 18.10
CA GLN A 163 2.43 23.14 19.19
C GLN A 163 3.27 22.37 20.22
N LEU A 164 2.81 21.18 20.65
CA LEU A 164 3.60 20.37 21.58
C LEU A 164 4.92 19.94 20.95
N PHE A 165 4.95 19.57 19.66
CA PHE A 165 6.16 19.11 18.99
C PHE A 165 7.22 20.21 18.92
N TYR A 166 6.79 21.45 18.69
CA TYR A 166 7.63 22.62 18.75
C TYR A 166 8.26 22.80 20.15
N ASP A 167 7.42 22.85 21.18
CA ASP A 167 7.88 23.05 22.57
C ASP A 167 8.79 21.90 23.04
N ASP A 168 8.41 20.66 22.69
CA ASP A 168 9.14 19.42 22.99
C ASP A 168 10.50 19.37 22.27
N SER A 169 10.58 19.73 20.98
CA SER A 169 11.84 19.80 20.24
C SER A 169 12.83 20.80 20.86
N ARG A 170 12.36 21.97 21.30
CA ARG A 170 13.21 22.98 21.96
C ARG A 170 13.69 22.49 23.31
N ALA A 171 12.80 21.89 24.11
CA ALA A 171 13.15 21.34 25.41
C ALA A 171 14.17 20.19 25.29
N ILE A 172 14.03 19.32 24.29
CA ILE A 172 14.98 18.24 24.01
C ILE A 172 16.37 18.79 23.69
N LEU A 173 16.51 19.78 22.80
CA LEU A 173 17.82 20.34 22.48
C LEU A 173 18.47 21.05 23.69
N ARG A 174 17.68 21.74 24.52
CA ARG A 174 18.18 22.32 25.78
C ARG A 174 18.62 21.24 26.77
N HIS A 175 17.82 20.18 26.92
CA HIS A 175 18.13 19.06 27.78
C HIS A 175 19.42 18.35 27.36
N LEU A 176 19.67 18.21 26.04
CA LEU A 176 20.91 17.66 25.52
C LEU A 176 22.13 18.59 25.71
N ALA A 177 21.91 19.90 25.72
CA ALA A 177 22.98 20.89 25.92
C ALA A 177 23.41 21.05 27.40
N GLY A 178 22.53 20.72 28.35
CA GLY A 178 22.76 20.90 29.78
C GLY A 178 23.42 19.71 30.46
N THR A 179 24.09 19.95 31.59
CA THR A 179 24.55 18.91 32.51
C THR A 179 23.39 18.43 33.37
N ASN A 180 22.72 17.34 32.98
CA ASN A 180 21.62 16.79 33.76
C ASN A 180 22.15 15.94 34.92
N ILE A 181 21.99 16.42 36.16
CA ILE A 181 22.49 15.79 37.39
C ILE A 181 21.38 15.06 38.17
N GLY A 182 20.26 14.72 37.52
CA GLY A 182 19.06 14.20 38.19
C GLY A 182 18.51 12.92 37.55
N LEU A 183 17.40 13.05 36.83
CA LEU A 183 16.71 11.94 36.18
C LEU A 183 17.25 11.69 34.77
N GLY A 184 17.33 10.41 34.37
CA GLY A 184 17.57 10.04 32.99
C GLY A 184 16.41 10.45 32.07
N ARG A 185 16.69 10.56 30.77
CA ARG A 185 15.69 10.96 29.77
C ARG A 185 14.46 10.03 29.73
N ARG A 186 14.64 8.73 30.02
CA ARG A 186 13.54 7.73 30.02
C ARG A 186 12.57 8.02 31.15
N GLU A 187 13.10 8.18 32.34
CA GLU A 187 12.33 8.43 33.56
C GLU A 187 11.64 9.80 33.45
N LEU A 188 12.33 10.82 32.92
CA LEU A 188 11.73 12.13 32.66
C LEU A 188 10.58 12.03 31.66
N SER A 189 10.75 11.26 30.58
CA SER A 189 9.69 11.06 29.58
C SER A 189 8.42 10.44 30.17
N LEU A 190 8.55 9.51 31.11
CA LEU A 190 7.40 8.88 31.77
C LEU A 190 6.62 9.88 32.63
N LEU A 191 7.33 10.77 33.34
CA LEU A 191 6.70 11.85 34.10
C LEU A 191 5.99 12.85 33.19
N LEU A 192 6.58 13.22 32.06
CA LEU A 192 5.97 14.10 31.07
C LEU A 192 4.71 13.46 30.45
N CYS A 193 4.78 12.17 30.08
CA CYS A 193 3.64 11.42 29.56
C CYS A 193 2.51 11.31 30.61
N GLY A 194 2.85 11.04 31.88
CA GLY A 194 1.91 11.07 32.98
C GLY A 194 1.25 12.45 33.15
N THR A 195 2.05 13.52 33.09
CA THR A 195 1.55 14.91 33.13
C THR A 195 0.54 15.19 32.02
N LEU A 196 0.83 14.77 30.79
CA LEU A 196 -0.05 14.92 29.64
C LEU A 196 -1.38 14.19 29.84
N MET A 197 -1.35 12.91 30.24
CA MET A 197 -2.56 12.11 30.42
C MET A 197 -3.41 12.59 31.61
N ASN A 198 -2.78 12.90 32.75
CA ASN A 198 -3.44 13.49 33.91
C ASN A 198 -4.15 14.79 33.52
N SER A 199 -3.47 15.65 32.77
CA SER A 199 -3.99 16.96 32.36
C SER A 199 -5.09 16.86 31.29
N ALA A 200 -5.14 15.75 30.55
CA ALA A 200 -6.24 15.41 29.66
C ALA A 200 -7.49 14.90 30.41
N GLY A 201 -7.35 14.61 31.70
CA GLY A 201 -8.42 14.13 32.57
C GLY A 201 -8.56 12.61 32.60
N LEU A 202 -7.49 11.86 32.29
CA LEU A 202 -7.51 10.39 32.32
C LEU A 202 -7.25 9.86 33.73
N GLU A 203 -8.10 8.93 34.17
CA GLU A 203 -7.92 8.17 35.40
C GLU A 203 -6.84 7.09 35.26
N TRP A 204 -6.36 6.55 36.39
CA TRP A 204 -5.24 5.60 36.45
C TRP A 204 -5.34 4.44 35.45
N TYR A 205 -6.48 3.75 35.38
CA TYR A 205 -6.66 2.63 34.45
C TYR A 205 -6.81 3.06 32.99
N GLU A 206 -7.30 4.28 32.74
CA GLU A 206 -7.36 4.84 31.38
C GLU A 206 -5.97 5.19 30.85
N GLN A 207 -5.07 5.62 31.74
CA GLN A 207 -3.65 5.74 31.41
C GLN A 207 -3.03 4.38 31.10
N GLY A 208 -3.44 3.34 31.82
CA GLY A 208 -3.09 1.95 31.52
C GLY A 208 -3.51 1.55 30.10
N ASP A 209 -4.70 1.95 29.66
CA ASP A 209 -5.18 1.72 28.29
C ASP A 209 -4.37 2.52 27.25
N VAL A 210 -3.94 3.75 27.56
CA VAL A 210 -3.00 4.49 26.70
C VAL A 210 -1.68 3.74 26.56
N TRP A 211 -1.09 3.26 27.66
CA TRP A 211 0.14 2.45 27.61
C TRP A 211 -0.07 1.14 26.88
N HIS A 212 -1.25 0.52 27.00
CA HIS A 212 -1.60 -0.66 26.21
C HIS A 212 -1.58 -0.36 24.71
N ARG A 213 -2.15 0.77 24.26
CA ARG A 213 -2.10 1.20 22.86
C ARG A 213 -0.67 1.48 22.39
N VAL A 214 0.16 2.13 23.21
CA VAL A 214 1.58 2.32 22.90
C VAL A 214 2.33 0.98 22.79
N ALA A 215 2.05 0.03 23.69
CA ALA A 215 2.65 -1.31 23.69
C ALA A 215 2.26 -2.14 22.45
N ARG A 216 1.04 -1.97 21.93
CA ARG A 216 0.61 -2.61 20.67
C ARG A 216 1.34 -2.05 19.45
N GLU A 217 1.62 -0.75 19.43
CA GLU A 217 2.43 -0.09 18.41
C GLU A 217 3.95 -0.34 18.58
N ARG A 218 4.36 -0.89 19.72
CA ARG A 218 5.75 -1.24 20.06
C ARG A 218 5.82 -2.66 20.64
N PRO A 219 5.65 -3.70 19.80
CA PRO A 219 5.66 -5.09 20.25
C PRO A 219 6.92 -5.44 21.04
N LEU A 220 6.78 -6.31 22.03
CA LEU A 220 7.89 -6.78 22.85
C LEU A 220 8.78 -7.74 22.04
N PRO A 221 10.10 -7.50 21.94
CA PRO A 221 11.00 -8.49 21.34
C PRO A 221 10.98 -9.80 22.13
N PRO A 222 10.99 -10.97 21.46
CA PRO A 222 10.89 -12.29 22.12
C PRO A 222 11.96 -12.55 23.18
N GLU A 223 13.11 -11.88 23.08
CA GLU A 223 14.27 -12.08 23.96
C GLU A 223 14.16 -11.32 25.29
N VAL A 224 13.09 -10.56 25.53
CA VAL A 224 12.89 -9.85 26.80
C VAL A 224 12.17 -10.75 27.80
N PRO A 225 12.84 -11.20 28.90
CA PRO A 225 12.21 -12.11 29.86
C PRO A 225 11.09 -11.42 30.65
N ALA A 226 9.96 -12.11 30.84
CA ALA A 226 8.81 -11.61 31.60
C ALA A 226 9.19 -11.08 33.01
N ARG A 227 10.04 -11.81 33.74
CA ARG A 227 10.54 -11.40 35.06
C ARG A 227 11.24 -10.03 35.06
N LYS A 228 11.92 -9.68 33.97
CA LYS A 228 12.58 -8.39 33.83
C LYS A 228 11.56 -7.26 33.62
N LEU A 229 10.45 -7.55 32.95
CA LEU A 229 9.35 -6.60 32.82
C LEU A 229 8.60 -6.41 34.13
N ASP A 230 8.34 -7.47 34.89
CA ASP A 230 7.65 -7.38 36.18
C ASP A 230 8.45 -6.54 37.18
N ALA A 231 9.76 -6.81 37.32
CA ALA A 231 10.64 -6.02 38.18
C ALA A 231 10.71 -4.54 37.75
N MET A 232 10.67 -4.28 36.44
CA MET A 232 10.64 -2.92 35.91
C MET A 232 9.28 -2.26 36.14
N ALA A 233 8.18 -3.00 36.03
CA ALA A 233 6.83 -2.51 36.28
C ALA A 233 6.65 -2.02 37.71
N ASP A 234 7.15 -2.76 38.70
CA ASP A 234 7.14 -2.33 40.11
C ASP A 234 7.92 -1.03 40.31
N SER A 235 9.10 -0.93 39.69
CA SER A 235 9.93 0.28 39.75
C SER A 235 9.26 1.49 39.08
N LEU A 236 8.62 1.27 37.92
CA LEU A 236 7.93 2.32 37.17
C LEU A 236 6.66 2.79 37.87
N ARG A 237 5.96 1.92 38.62
CA ARG A 237 4.73 2.26 39.33
C ARG A 237 4.93 3.46 40.26
N THR A 238 6.04 3.48 41.01
CA THR A 238 6.39 4.60 41.90
C THR A 238 6.55 5.91 41.13
N LEU A 239 7.22 5.87 39.97
CA LEU A 239 7.42 7.05 39.12
C LEU A 239 6.11 7.54 38.52
N MET A 240 5.23 6.63 38.12
CA MET A 240 3.95 6.94 37.47
C MET A 240 2.89 7.45 38.45
N LEU A 241 3.02 7.14 39.75
CA LEU A 241 2.17 7.67 40.82
C LEU A 241 2.67 9.02 41.38
N ALA A 242 3.81 9.51 40.89
CA ALA A 242 4.39 10.75 41.39
C ALA A 242 3.50 11.96 41.05
N ASP A 243 3.38 12.91 41.97
CA ASP A 243 2.53 14.09 41.76
C ASP A 243 3.19 15.07 40.77
N THR A 244 2.69 15.04 39.54
CA THR A 244 3.11 15.94 38.45
C THR A 244 2.21 17.16 38.31
N SER A 245 1.32 17.43 39.28
CA SER A 245 0.47 18.62 39.28
C SER A 245 1.32 19.89 39.36
N ARG A 246 0.74 21.03 38.96
CA ARG A 246 1.44 22.32 39.06
C ARG A 246 1.77 22.71 40.51
N ALA A 247 1.00 22.20 41.48
CA ALA A 247 1.22 22.42 42.91
C ALA A 247 2.17 21.38 43.54
N GLY A 248 2.56 20.35 42.79
CA GLY A 248 3.45 19.29 43.26
C GLY A 248 4.91 19.76 43.37
N ALA A 249 5.64 19.21 44.34
CA ALA A 249 7.01 19.63 44.64
C ALA A 249 8.06 19.24 43.57
N LEU A 250 7.71 18.38 42.59
CA LEU A 250 8.68 17.88 41.60
C LEU A 250 9.19 18.96 40.65
N PHE A 251 8.28 19.78 40.11
CA PHE A 251 8.56 20.81 39.11
C PHE A 251 8.49 22.23 39.69
N ASP A 252 8.38 22.36 41.02
CA ASP A 252 8.45 23.66 41.69
C ASP A 252 9.84 24.30 41.52
N THR A 253 9.94 25.61 41.76
CA THR A 253 11.18 26.39 41.76
C THR A 253 12.30 25.79 42.61
N SER A 254 11.95 25.11 43.71
CA SER A 254 12.88 24.41 44.60
C SER A 254 12.95 22.89 44.40
N GLY A 255 12.22 22.37 43.40
CA GLY A 255 12.06 20.95 43.14
C GLY A 255 13.25 20.28 42.47
N PRO A 256 13.36 18.94 42.53
CA PRO A 256 14.43 18.20 41.88
C PRO A 256 14.41 18.29 40.35
N LEU A 257 13.28 18.66 39.73
CA LEU A 257 13.10 18.77 38.28
C LEU A 257 12.76 20.19 37.81
N THR A 258 13.17 21.23 38.52
CA THR A 258 12.96 22.64 38.12
C THR A 258 13.40 22.92 36.68
N HIS A 259 14.51 22.32 36.25
CA HIS A 259 15.04 22.46 34.89
C HIS A 259 14.09 21.96 33.78
N ALA A 260 13.12 21.10 34.12
CA ALA A 260 12.12 20.55 33.21
C ALA A 260 10.71 21.13 33.44
N ALA A 261 10.55 22.15 34.30
CA ALA A 261 9.24 22.70 34.64
C ALA A 261 8.48 23.26 33.42
N ASP A 262 9.16 24.02 32.56
CA ASP A 262 8.58 24.55 31.30
C ASP A 262 8.18 23.42 30.32
N TRP A 263 8.95 22.33 30.33
CA TRP A 263 8.66 21.17 29.49
C TRP A 263 7.39 20.45 29.98
N ALA A 264 7.29 20.24 31.30
CA ALA A 264 6.10 19.67 31.93
C ALA A 264 4.86 20.55 31.73
N GLU A 265 5.02 21.88 31.77
CA GLU A 265 3.93 22.82 31.48
C GLU A 265 3.43 22.72 30.03
N SER A 266 4.33 22.49 29.07
CA SER A 266 3.95 22.27 27.67
C SER A 266 3.10 21.00 27.51
N PHE A 267 3.48 19.90 28.17
CA PHE A 267 2.70 18.66 28.22
C PHE A 267 1.34 18.84 28.92
N ARG A 268 1.31 19.61 30.02
CA ARG A 268 0.09 19.95 30.76
C ARG A 268 -0.90 20.71 29.88
N ARG A 269 -0.43 21.75 29.18
CA ARG A 269 -1.25 22.53 28.24
C ARG A 269 -1.80 21.67 27.10
N ALA A 270 -0.96 20.84 26.48
CA ALA A 270 -1.40 19.93 25.43
C ALA A 270 -2.47 18.96 25.95
N GLY A 271 -2.29 18.40 27.15
CA GLY A 271 -3.27 17.53 27.79
C GLY A 271 -4.61 18.23 28.00
N GLN A 272 -4.59 19.43 28.59
CA GLN A 272 -5.80 20.23 28.82
C GLN A 272 -6.56 20.53 27.52
N ILE A 273 -5.83 20.92 26.46
CA ILE A 273 -6.40 21.22 25.15
C ILE A 273 -7.04 19.96 24.55
N LEU A 274 -6.32 18.84 24.51
CA LEU A 274 -6.81 17.59 23.95
C LEU A 274 -8.00 17.03 24.74
N GLY A 275 -7.95 17.11 26.07
CA GLY A 275 -9.07 16.75 26.94
C GLY A 275 -10.31 17.63 26.70
N ALA A 276 -10.12 18.93 26.48
CA ALA A 276 -11.21 19.85 26.15
C ALA A 276 -11.79 19.56 24.76
N PHE A 277 -10.96 19.26 23.75
CA PHE A 277 -11.42 18.86 22.42
C PHE A 277 -12.16 17.53 22.45
N ALA A 278 -11.73 16.57 23.27
CA ALA A 278 -12.46 15.32 23.48
C ALA A 278 -13.84 15.56 24.08
N ARG A 279 -13.93 16.36 25.16
CA ARG A 279 -15.21 16.68 25.83
C ARG A 279 -16.18 17.48 24.95
N SER A 280 -15.65 18.31 24.04
CA SER A 280 -16.46 19.11 23.10
C SER A 280 -16.73 18.40 21.77
N GLY A 281 -16.31 17.13 21.60
CA GLY A 281 -16.55 16.35 20.38
C GLY A 281 -15.76 16.83 19.15
N ARG A 282 -14.70 17.60 19.35
CA ARG A 282 -13.85 18.15 18.27
C ARG A 282 -12.78 17.18 17.78
N LEU A 283 -12.46 16.16 18.58
CA LEU A 283 -11.54 15.11 18.14
C LEU A 283 -12.27 14.08 17.27
N GLN A 284 -11.69 13.77 16.11
CA GLN A 284 -12.16 12.73 15.19
C GLN A 284 -11.74 11.31 15.60
N ARG A 285 -10.89 11.19 16.63
CA ARG A 285 -10.38 9.93 17.18
C ARG A 285 -10.45 9.98 18.71
N GLY A 286 -10.60 8.82 19.34
CA GLY A 286 -10.66 8.73 20.80
C GLY A 286 -9.42 9.33 21.46
N LEU A 287 -9.62 10.04 22.58
CA LEU A 287 -8.54 10.74 23.31
C LEU A 287 -7.35 9.83 23.63
N ARG A 288 -7.61 8.60 24.07
CA ARG A 288 -6.55 7.64 24.46
C ARG A 288 -5.68 7.20 23.28
N ASP A 289 -6.27 7.08 22.07
CA ASP A 289 -5.49 6.87 20.85
C ASP A 289 -4.68 8.10 20.47
N VAL A 290 -5.27 9.29 20.54
CA VAL A 290 -4.57 10.53 20.21
C VAL A 290 -3.35 10.69 21.14
N LEU A 291 -3.52 10.43 22.44
CA LEU A 291 -2.45 10.51 23.43
C LEU A 291 -1.37 9.44 23.21
N SER A 292 -1.71 8.22 22.79
CA SER A 292 -0.70 7.19 22.50
C SER A 292 0.24 7.61 21.36
N TYR A 293 -0.29 8.30 20.33
CA TYR A 293 0.54 8.86 19.25
C TYR A 293 1.41 10.03 19.71
N HIS A 294 0.93 10.88 20.62
CA HIS A 294 1.76 11.93 21.22
C HIS A 294 2.97 11.34 21.97
N ILE A 295 2.76 10.27 22.74
CA ILE A 295 3.83 9.56 23.47
C ILE A 295 4.85 8.97 22.49
N ILE A 296 4.38 8.27 21.45
CA ILE A 296 5.26 7.68 20.43
C ILE A 296 6.10 8.74 19.73
N PHE A 297 5.48 9.85 19.32
CA PHE A 297 6.18 10.93 18.64
C PHE A 297 7.18 11.62 19.57
N HIS A 298 6.83 11.83 20.85
CA HIS A 298 7.76 12.33 21.86
C HIS A 298 8.97 11.41 22.01
N TRP A 299 8.78 10.09 22.16
CA TRP A 299 9.89 9.14 22.29
C TRP A 299 10.79 9.07 21.06
N ASN A 300 10.21 9.19 19.86
CA ASN A 300 10.98 9.28 18.62
C ASN A 300 11.82 10.56 18.56
N ARG A 301 11.30 11.71 19.02
CA ARG A 301 12.08 12.95 19.13
C ARG A 301 13.16 12.89 20.19
N LEU A 302 12.84 12.30 21.33
CA LEU A 302 13.74 12.13 22.46
C LEU A 302 14.92 11.18 22.15
N GLY A 303 14.79 10.40 21.07
CA GLY A 303 15.81 9.45 20.63
C GLY A 303 15.82 8.15 21.43
N LEU A 304 14.70 7.75 22.04
CA LEU A 304 14.63 6.45 22.70
C LEU A 304 14.68 5.33 21.64
N PRO A 305 15.62 4.38 21.73
CA PRO A 305 15.67 3.25 20.82
C PRO A 305 14.37 2.45 20.83
N ALA A 306 13.97 1.90 19.68
CA ALA A 306 12.70 1.17 19.53
C ALA A 306 12.53 0.05 20.57
N ARG A 307 13.60 -0.69 20.87
CA ARG A 307 13.62 -1.72 21.93
C ARG A 307 13.31 -1.14 23.31
N GLN A 308 13.84 0.03 23.65
CA GLN A 308 13.56 0.69 24.93
C GLN A 308 12.13 1.21 25.01
N GLN A 309 11.62 1.81 23.92
CA GLN A 309 10.22 2.23 23.83
C GLN A 309 9.27 1.05 24.10
N SER A 310 9.52 -0.08 23.46
CA SER A 310 8.75 -1.32 23.67
C SER A 310 8.78 -1.79 25.13
N VAL A 311 9.98 -1.96 25.69
CA VAL A 311 10.15 -2.43 27.07
C VAL A 311 9.50 -1.48 28.09
N LEU A 312 9.62 -0.15 27.90
CA LEU A 312 8.98 0.85 28.75
C LEU A 312 7.45 0.82 28.64
N ALA A 313 6.91 0.73 27.43
CA ALA A 313 5.46 0.70 27.22
C ALA A 313 4.82 -0.55 27.85
N TRP A 314 5.45 -1.72 27.66
CA TRP A 314 4.98 -2.97 28.25
C TRP A 314 5.08 -3.00 29.77
N ALA A 315 6.16 -2.47 30.35
CA ALA A 315 6.27 -2.36 31.80
C ALA A 315 5.32 -1.32 32.40
N ALA A 316 5.13 -0.16 31.76
CA ALA A 316 4.16 0.85 32.19
C ALA A 316 2.72 0.31 32.12
N ARG A 317 2.40 -0.44 31.05
CA ARG A 317 1.14 -1.19 30.94
C ARG A 317 1.01 -2.19 32.10
N ALA A 318 2.02 -3.03 32.35
CA ALA A 318 1.98 -4.03 33.42
C ALA A 318 1.88 -3.40 34.81
N ALA A 319 2.51 -2.25 35.02
CA ALA A 319 2.44 -1.48 36.26
C ALA A 319 1.02 -0.97 36.57
N ILE A 320 0.16 -0.79 35.56
CA ILE A 320 -1.22 -0.34 35.76
C ILE A 320 -2.22 -1.50 35.65
N LEU A 321 -2.15 -2.27 34.57
CA LEU A 321 -3.14 -3.29 34.19
C LEU A 321 -2.76 -4.71 34.63
N GLY A 322 -1.57 -4.90 35.22
CA GLY A 322 -1.03 -6.21 35.55
C GLY A 322 -0.31 -6.90 34.37
N PRO A 323 0.42 -7.99 34.63
CA PRO A 323 1.13 -8.75 33.60
C PRO A 323 0.15 -9.25 32.54
N SER A 324 0.57 -9.29 31.27
CA SER A 324 -0.25 -9.89 30.22
C SER A 324 -0.40 -11.39 30.49
N SER A 325 -1.61 -11.93 30.34
CA SER A 325 -1.87 -13.38 30.43
C SER A 325 -1.14 -14.20 29.36
N GLU A 326 -0.40 -13.56 28.45
CA GLU A 326 0.47 -14.18 27.45
C GLU A 326 1.74 -14.83 28.04
N THR A 327 2.06 -14.66 29.33
CA THR A 327 3.28 -15.23 29.94
C THR A 327 3.06 -16.29 31.03
N VAL A 328 1.83 -16.78 31.23
CA VAL A 328 1.58 -17.95 32.10
C VAL A 328 0.69 -18.96 31.37
N SER A 329 1.23 -19.63 30.36
CA SER A 329 0.64 -20.89 29.88
C SER A 329 1.71 -21.83 29.34
N ALA A 330 2.62 -22.25 30.22
CA ALA A 330 3.23 -23.57 30.13
C ALA A 330 2.63 -24.42 31.27
N ALA A 331 1.98 -25.52 30.89
CA ALA A 331 1.43 -26.58 31.73
C ALA A 331 0.07 -26.32 32.43
N ASN A 332 -1.03 -26.53 31.70
CA ASN A 332 -1.98 -27.62 32.02
C ASN A 332 -3.06 -27.78 30.94
N PRO A 333 -3.30 -29.00 30.41
CA PRO A 333 -4.43 -29.26 29.53
C PRO A 333 -5.68 -29.43 30.39
N ARG A 334 -6.60 -28.45 30.38
CA ARG A 334 -7.93 -28.63 30.96
C ARG A 334 -9.03 -28.26 29.98
N ARG A 335 -9.53 -29.35 29.37
CA ARG A 335 -10.90 -29.65 28.91
C ARG A 335 -11.65 -28.58 28.11
N ALA A 336 -11.79 -28.92 26.83
CA ALA A 336 -12.88 -28.60 25.93
C ALA A 336 -14.22 -28.33 26.64
N GLY A 337 -14.60 -27.05 26.67
CA GLY A 337 -15.99 -26.64 26.71
C GLY A 337 -16.46 -26.52 25.26
N SER A 338 -17.43 -27.33 24.88
CA SER A 338 -17.96 -27.40 23.52
C SER A 338 -18.53 -26.06 23.07
N ARG A 339 -18.02 -25.53 21.97
CA ARG A 339 -18.80 -24.64 21.10
C ARG A 339 -18.85 -25.27 19.71
N THR A 340 -20.02 -25.84 19.44
CA THR A 340 -20.49 -26.27 18.13
C THR A 340 -20.80 -25.04 17.28
N SER A 341 -19.88 -24.70 16.39
CA SER A 341 -20.16 -24.20 15.04
C SER A 341 -19.13 -24.83 14.12
N ALA A 342 -19.54 -25.29 12.93
CA ALA A 342 -18.66 -25.96 11.99
C ALA A 342 -17.36 -25.15 11.76
N PRO A 343 -16.19 -25.78 11.58
CA PRO A 343 -14.96 -25.05 11.29
C PRO A 343 -15.16 -24.22 10.01
N ALA A 344 -14.62 -23.00 10.02
CA ALA A 344 -14.44 -22.17 8.83
C ALA A 344 -14.01 -23.03 7.64
N ASP A 345 -14.57 -22.82 6.44
CA ASP A 345 -13.98 -23.40 5.23
C ASP A 345 -12.66 -22.66 4.93
N LEU A 346 -11.63 -22.95 5.72
CA LEU A 346 -10.27 -22.40 5.58
C LEU A 346 -9.73 -22.63 4.17
N THR A 347 -10.18 -23.68 3.50
CA THR A 347 -9.81 -23.98 2.12
C THR A 347 -10.41 -22.97 1.14
N HIS A 348 -11.65 -22.52 1.37
CA HIS A 348 -12.26 -21.43 0.61
C HIS A 348 -11.52 -20.10 0.83
N ILE A 349 -11.19 -19.76 2.08
CA ILE A 349 -10.45 -18.52 2.41
C ILE A 349 -9.03 -18.56 1.83
N ALA A 350 -8.32 -19.68 1.95
CA ALA A 350 -7.00 -19.88 1.34
C ALA A 350 -7.03 -19.68 -0.17
N GLY A 351 -8.11 -20.10 -0.84
CA GLY A 351 -8.33 -19.89 -2.28
C GLY A 351 -8.51 -18.44 -2.71
N ARG A 352 -8.61 -17.47 -1.78
CA ARG A 352 -8.59 -16.03 -2.09
C ARG A 352 -7.18 -15.53 -2.42
N PHE A 353 -6.14 -16.24 -1.99
CA PHE A 353 -4.75 -15.87 -2.21
C PHE A 353 -4.17 -16.54 -3.46
N PRO A 354 -3.18 -15.91 -4.13
CA PRO A 354 -2.60 -14.60 -3.78
C PRO A 354 -3.50 -13.43 -4.19
N LEU A 355 -3.50 -12.38 -3.37
CA LEU A 355 -4.10 -11.08 -3.67
C LEU A 355 -3.11 -10.27 -4.52
N ILE A 356 -3.39 -10.17 -5.82
CA ILE A 356 -2.56 -9.47 -6.81
C ILE A 356 -3.22 -8.14 -7.17
N ILE A 357 -2.47 -7.04 -7.07
CA ILE A 357 -2.92 -5.72 -7.55
C ILE A 357 -2.63 -5.60 -9.05
N GLN A 358 -3.66 -5.72 -9.88
CA GLN A 358 -3.50 -5.75 -11.33
C GLN A 358 -4.48 -4.79 -12.03
N PRO A 359 -4.02 -3.97 -12.99
CA PRO A 359 -4.92 -3.22 -13.84
C PRO A 359 -5.75 -4.19 -14.70
N ARG A 360 -7.06 -3.97 -14.76
CA ARG A 360 -8.01 -4.75 -15.58
C ARG A 360 -8.86 -3.80 -16.43
N PRO A 361 -9.22 -4.20 -17.66
CA PRO A 361 -10.24 -3.50 -18.44
C PRO A 361 -11.54 -3.39 -17.65
N ARG A 362 -12.22 -2.26 -17.77
CA ARG A 362 -13.45 -2.01 -17.02
C ARG A 362 -14.60 -2.86 -17.56
N GLY A 363 -15.45 -3.34 -16.67
CA GLY A 363 -16.70 -4.02 -17.01
C GLY A 363 -17.77 -3.03 -17.47
N THR A 364 -17.59 -2.38 -18.61
CA THR A 364 -18.60 -1.48 -19.20
C THR A 364 -19.73 -2.28 -19.86
N SER A 365 -20.73 -1.57 -20.39
CA SER A 365 -21.86 -2.21 -21.09
C SER A 365 -21.38 -3.10 -22.25
N LEU A 366 -22.15 -4.13 -22.59
CA LEU A 366 -21.85 -5.01 -23.73
C LEU A 366 -21.70 -4.18 -25.01
N HIS A 367 -22.58 -3.20 -25.22
CA HIS A 367 -22.52 -2.31 -26.38
C HIS A 367 -21.20 -1.52 -26.43
N ASP A 368 -20.74 -0.95 -25.32
CA ASP A 368 -19.49 -0.18 -25.33
C ASP A 368 -18.26 -1.08 -25.56
N ARG A 369 -18.32 -2.34 -25.09
CA ARG A 369 -17.24 -3.30 -25.30
C ARG A 369 -17.17 -3.80 -26.74
N VAL A 370 -18.31 -4.09 -27.37
CA VAL A 370 -18.39 -4.45 -28.79
C VAL A 370 -17.95 -3.26 -29.66
N ARG A 371 -18.39 -2.05 -29.32
CA ARG A 371 -17.93 -0.81 -29.97
C ARG A 371 -16.41 -0.68 -29.92
N GLN A 372 -15.78 -0.93 -28.77
CA GLN A 372 -14.31 -0.91 -28.66
C GLN A 372 -13.63 -1.92 -29.60
N VAL A 373 -14.16 -3.13 -29.75
CA VAL A 373 -13.61 -4.12 -30.71
C VAL A 373 -13.68 -3.57 -32.13
N ARG A 374 -14.82 -3.00 -32.52
CA ARG A 374 -15.00 -2.38 -33.83
C ARG A 374 -14.03 -1.21 -34.03
N ASP A 375 -13.90 -0.34 -33.04
CA ASP A 375 -13.01 0.83 -33.14
C ASP A 375 -11.55 0.37 -33.35
N TYR A 376 -11.07 -0.66 -32.61
CA TYR A 376 -9.75 -1.26 -32.87
C TYR A 376 -9.64 -1.88 -34.28
N ALA A 377 -10.68 -2.55 -34.76
CA ALA A 377 -10.72 -3.13 -36.10
C ALA A 377 -10.70 -2.06 -37.20
N SER A 378 -11.34 -0.91 -36.99
CA SER A 378 -11.29 0.22 -37.91
C SER A 378 -9.91 0.90 -37.90
N THR A 379 -9.37 1.20 -36.72
CA THR A 379 -8.05 1.86 -36.60
C THR A 379 -6.93 1.02 -37.20
N CYS A 380 -6.98 -0.32 -37.07
CA CYS A 380 -5.92 -1.18 -37.63
C CYS A 380 -5.87 -1.19 -39.17
N ILE A 381 -6.93 -0.74 -39.86
CA ILE A 381 -6.93 -0.54 -41.31
C ILE A 381 -6.22 0.77 -41.68
N GLU A 382 -6.44 1.82 -40.88
CA GLU A 382 -5.93 3.17 -41.14
C GLU A 382 -4.42 3.28 -40.86
N THR A 383 -3.93 2.51 -39.89
CA THR A 383 -2.52 2.49 -39.50
C THR A 383 -1.64 1.87 -40.58
N THR A 384 -0.52 2.54 -40.90
CA THR A 384 0.47 2.06 -41.88
C THR A 384 1.64 1.28 -41.26
N GLN A 385 1.85 1.38 -39.94
CA GLN A 385 2.91 0.69 -39.22
C GLN A 385 2.54 -0.76 -38.91
N ALA A 386 3.33 -1.73 -39.40
CA ALA A 386 3.03 -3.16 -39.27
C ALA A 386 2.93 -3.63 -37.80
N GLU A 387 3.84 -3.20 -36.92
CA GLU A 387 3.82 -3.59 -35.50
C GLU A 387 2.57 -3.06 -34.77
N GLU A 388 2.17 -1.82 -35.05
CA GLU A 388 0.97 -1.23 -34.47
C GLU A 388 -0.31 -1.92 -34.98
N ARG A 389 -0.35 -2.30 -36.27
CA ARG A 389 -1.44 -3.13 -36.82
C ARG A 389 -1.55 -4.47 -36.09
N ILE A 390 -0.43 -5.14 -35.81
CA ILE A 390 -0.41 -6.39 -35.03
C ILE A 390 -0.96 -6.14 -33.61
N ASP A 391 -0.51 -5.10 -32.92
CA ASP A 391 -0.96 -4.79 -31.55
C ASP A 391 -2.47 -4.46 -31.49
N LEU A 392 -2.98 -3.65 -32.44
CA LEU A 392 -4.40 -3.29 -32.52
C LEU A 392 -5.28 -4.50 -32.85
N THR A 393 -4.88 -5.32 -33.83
CA THR A 393 -5.63 -6.54 -34.18
C THR A 393 -5.63 -7.54 -33.01
N CYS A 394 -4.49 -7.76 -32.35
CA CYS A 394 -4.44 -8.60 -31.15
C CYS A 394 -5.34 -8.07 -30.04
N THR A 395 -5.40 -6.76 -29.85
CA THR A 395 -6.30 -6.13 -28.87
C THR A 395 -7.77 -6.40 -29.20
N ALA A 396 -8.17 -6.27 -30.47
CA ALA A 396 -9.52 -6.57 -30.94
C ALA A 396 -9.90 -8.05 -30.70
N TRP A 397 -9.04 -8.98 -31.12
CA TRP A 397 -9.25 -10.43 -30.94
C TRP A 397 -9.32 -10.83 -29.45
N ASN A 398 -8.37 -10.35 -28.63
CA ASN A 398 -8.36 -10.64 -27.20
C ASN A 398 -9.62 -10.09 -26.49
N LEU A 399 -10.06 -8.88 -26.85
CA LEU A 399 -11.26 -8.29 -26.28
C LEU A 399 -12.53 -9.04 -26.72
N ALA A 400 -12.60 -9.49 -27.98
CA ALA A 400 -13.72 -10.28 -28.47
C ALA A 400 -13.82 -11.64 -27.76
N ALA A 401 -12.70 -12.36 -27.62
CA ALA A 401 -12.66 -13.62 -26.87
C ALA A 401 -13.04 -13.40 -25.40
N LEU A 402 -12.59 -12.30 -24.78
CA LEU A 402 -12.98 -11.93 -23.42
C LEU A 402 -14.49 -11.62 -23.31
N ILE A 403 -15.08 -10.92 -24.27
CA ILE A 403 -16.53 -10.64 -24.32
C ILE A 403 -17.32 -11.95 -24.41
N ALA A 404 -16.95 -12.84 -25.33
CA ALA A 404 -17.59 -14.15 -25.49
C ALA A 404 -17.51 -14.96 -24.17
N ALA A 405 -16.32 -15.04 -23.57
CA ALA A 405 -16.11 -15.74 -22.31
C ALA A 405 -16.89 -15.13 -21.15
N ASP A 406 -16.99 -13.81 -21.09
CA ASP A 406 -17.75 -13.10 -20.07
C ASP A 406 -19.26 -13.28 -20.23
N CYS A 407 -19.76 -13.39 -21.47
CA CYS A 407 -21.15 -13.69 -21.79
C CYS A 407 -21.51 -15.18 -21.60
N ALA A 408 -20.59 -16.00 -21.11
CA ALA A 408 -20.73 -17.47 -20.99
C ALA A 408 -20.91 -18.20 -22.34
N LEU A 409 -20.37 -17.64 -23.43
CA LEU A 409 -20.24 -18.31 -24.72
C LEU A 409 -18.84 -18.93 -24.84
N THR A 410 -18.58 -19.97 -24.03
CA THR A 410 -17.26 -20.58 -23.89
C THR A 410 -16.73 -21.14 -25.22
N ASP A 411 -17.58 -21.80 -26.01
CA ASP A 411 -17.17 -22.39 -27.29
C ASP A 411 -16.73 -21.31 -28.30
N LEU A 412 -17.46 -20.19 -28.35
CA LEU A 412 -17.07 -19.04 -29.18
C LEU A 412 -15.74 -18.42 -28.71
N ALA A 413 -15.53 -18.31 -27.39
CA ALA A 413 -14.28 -17.78 -26.86
C ALA A 413 -13.08 -18.68 -27.20
N ILE A 414 -13.27 -19.99 -27.14
CA ILE A 414 -12.26 -20.99 -27.54
C ILE A 414 -11.96 -20.85 -29.03
N ASP A 415 -12.99 -20.87 -29.87
CA ASP A 415 -12.87 -20.75 -31.33
C ASP A 415 -12.13 -19.46 -31.73
N LEU A 416 -12.43 -18.32 -31.09
CA LEU A 416 -11.72 -17.07 -31.32
C LEU A 416 -10.23 -17.17 -30.96
N CYS A 417 -9.88 -17.76 -29.82
CA CYS A 417 -8.47 -17.96 -29.45
C CYS A 417 -7.74 -18.93 -30.39
N GLU A 418 -8.40 -20.02 -30.79
CA GLU A 418 -7.81 -21.01 -31.71
C GLU A 418 -7.59 -20.42 -33.10
N ARG A 419 -8.56 -19.69 -33.65
CA ARG A 419 -8.42 -19.00 -34.95
C ARG A 419 -7.32 -17.94 -34.93
N GLN A 420 -7.23 -17.14 -33.86
CA GLN A 420 -6.13 -16.18 -33.71
C GLN A 420 -4.77 -16.88 -33.67
N PHE A 421 -4.67 -17.98 -32.91
CA PHE A 421 -3.45 -18.76 -32.83
C PHE A 421 -3.05 -19.33 -34.19
N GLN A 422 -3.99 -19.88 -34.95
CA GLN A 422 -3.75 -20.44 -36.29
C GLN A 422 -3.20 -19.38 -37.27
N ILE A 423 -3.68 -18.13 -37.20
CA ILE A 423 -3.13 -17.02 -37.99
C ILE A 423 -1.65 -16.84 -37.68
N PHE A 424 -1.28 -16.74 -36.40
CA PHE A 424 0.12 -16.62 -36.00
C PHE A 424 0.95 -17.84 -36.35
N GLN A 425 0.40 -19.04 -36.17
CA GLN A 425 1.09 -20.30 -36.46
C GLN A 425 1.50 -20.41 -37.92
N SER A 426 0.68 -19.89 -38.84
CA SER A 426 1.00 -19.84 -40.27
C SER A 426 2.17 -18.91 -40.61
N ALA A 427 2.52 -17.98 -39.71
CA ALA A 427 3.58 -16.99 -39.88
C ALA A 427 4.87 -17.35 -39.11
N TRP A 428 4.97 -18.54 -38.52
CA TRP A 428 6.20 -18.98 -37.85
C TRP A 428 7.36 -19.14 -38.85
N PRO A 429 8.61 -18.83 -38.46
CA PRO A 429 9.06 -18.44 -37.12
C PRO A 429 8.87 -16.95 -36.79
N LEU A 430 8.56 -16.65 -35.52
CA LEU A 430 8.32 -15.29 -35.03
C LEU A 430 9.46 -14.79 -34.12
N SER A 431 9.51 -13.48 -33.90
CA SER A 431 10.45 -12.86 -32.97
C SER A 431 9.86 -11.62 -32.27
N GLY A 432 10.58 -11.10 -31.27
CA GLY A 432 10.23 -9.85 -30.60
C GLY A 432 8.83 -9.84 -29.96
N ARG A 433 8.11 -8.72 -30.10
CA ARG A 433 6.76 -8.54 -29.55
C ARG A 433 5.73 -9.44 -30.24
N THR A 434 5.88 -9.69 -31.53
CA THR A 434 5.00 -10.58 -32.31
C THR A 434 5.01 -12.01 -31.79
N ALA A 435 6.18 -12.51 -31.35
CA ALA A 435 6.27 -13.81 -30.69
C ALA A 435 5.45 -13.83 -29.39
N ILE A 436 5.53 -12.79 -28.55
CA ILE A 436 4.70 -12.68 -27.33
C ILE A 436 3.21 -12.64 -27.69
N ALA A 437 2.82 -11.85 -28.69
CA ALA A 437 1.43 -11.75 -29.15
C ALA A 437 0.88 -13.12 -29.61
N ALA A 438 1.67 -13.91 -30.33
CA ALA A 438 1.31 -15.25 -30.79
C ALA A 438 1.02 -16.26 -29.66
N LEU A 439 1.56 -16.04 -28.46
CA LEU A 439 1.35 -16.93 -27.31
C LEU A 439 0.13 -16.53 -26.46
N GLN A 440 -0.35 -15.29 -26.58
CA GLN A 440 -1.50 -14.81 -25.82
C GLN A 440 -2.78 -15.66 -25.99
N PRO A 441 -3.12 -16.18 -27.19
CA PRO A 441 -4.31 -17.02 -27.35
C PRO A 441 -4.23 -18.31 -26.54
N ILE A 442 -3.07 -18.97 -26.48
CA ILE A 442 -2.89 -20.19 -25.66
C ILE A 442 -3.03 -19.86 -24.17
N VAL A 443 -2.46 -18.74 -23.71
CA VAL A 443 -2.64 -18.28 -22.32
C VAL A 443 -4.11 -17.96 -22.03
N ASN A 444 -4.85 -17.41 -22.99
CA ASN A 444 -6.29 -17.18 -22.85
C ASN A 444 -7.07 -18.49 -22.78
N LEU A 445 -6.71 -19.53 -23.55
CA LEU A 445 -7.30 -20.87 -23.42
C LEU A 445 -7.07 -21.46 -22.02
N ALA A 446 -5.85 -21.35 -21.47
CA ALA A 446 -5.57 -21.78 -20.10
C ALA A 446 -6.41 -21.00 -19.07
N ARG A 447 -6.63 -19.70 -19.28
CA ARG A 447 -7.54 -18.89 -18.43
C ARG A 447 -9.00 -19.31 -18.56
N LEU A 448 -9.44 -19.80 -19.73
CA LEU A 448 -10.77 -20.36 -19.93
C LEU A 448 -10.93 -21.68 -19.16
N ASP A 449 -9.92 -22.56 -19.19
CA ASP A 449 -9.93 -23.80 -18.38
C ASP A 449 -10.04 -23.50 -16.88
N LEU A 450 -9.33 -22.46 -16.42
CA LEU A 450 -9.42 -21.96 -15.04
C LEU A 450 -10.85 -21.50 -14.70
N ARG A 451 -11.53 -20.79 -15.61
CA ARG A 451 -12.95 -20.39 -15.46
C ARG A 451 -13.90 -21.60 -15.47
N ALA A 452 -13.59 -22.62 -16.26
CA ALA A 452 -14.34 -23.86 -16.38
C ALA A 452 -14.09 -24.85 -15.22
N ARG A 453 -13.34 -24.44 -14.18
CA ARG A 453 -12.96 -25.29 -13.03
C ARG A 453 -12.05 -26.47 -13.39
N ASN A 454 -11.19 -26.30 -14.39
CA ASN A 454 -10.12 -27.23 -14.76
C ASN A 454 -8.73 -26.64 -14.43
N PRO A 455 -8.42 -26.31 -13.16
CA PRO A 455 -7.22 -25.57 -12.80
C PRO A 455 -5.90 -26.33 -13.05
N GLU A 456 -5.88 -27.65 -12.92
CA GLU A 456 -4.66 -28.42 -13.21
C GLU A 456 -4.31 -28.38 -14.70
N GLN A 457 -5.32 -28.52 -15.58
CA GLN A 457 -5.12 -28.43 -17.02
C GLN A 457 -4.58 -27.05 -17.43
N ALA A 458 -5.12 -25.98 -16.84
CA ALA A 458 -4.63 -24.63 -17.05
C ALA A 458 -3.14 -24.51 -16.68
N TYR A 459 -2.75 -25.01 -15.51
CA TYR A 459 -1.34 -25.00 -15.09
C TYR A 459 -0.44 -25.83 -16.01
N GLN A 460 -0.86 -27.05 -16.37
CA GLN A 460 -0.07 -27.92 -17.25
C GLN A 460 0.15 -27.29 -18.62
N THR A 461 -0.88 -26.64 -19.19
CA THR A 461 -0.75 -25.92 -20.47
C THR A 461 0.29 -24.81 -20.39
N LEU A 462 0.27 -23.99 -19.33
CA LEU A 462 1.25 -22.91 -19.12
C LEU A 462 2.67 -23.44 -18.91
N LEU A 463 2.81 -24.54 -18.16
CA LEU A 463 4.11 -25.16 -17.88
C LEU A 463 4.70 -25.86 -19.12
N GLN A 464 3.87 -26.55 -19.89
CA GLN A 464 4.27 -27.13 -21.18
C GLN A 464 4.70 -26.03 -22.15
N LEU A 465 3.95 -24.94 -22.22
CA LEU A 465 4.31 -23.78 -23.05
C LEU A 465 5.68 -23.22 -22.66
N HIS A 466 5.93 -22.99 -21.37
CA HIS A 466 7.25 -22.52 -20.91
C HIS A 466 8.38 -23.48 -21.29
N ARG A 467 8.22 -24.78 -21.05
CA ARG A 467 9.22 -25.79 -21.42
C ARG A 467 9.47 -25.83 -22.93
N ALA A 468 8.41 -25.84 -23.73
CA ALA A 468 8.49 -25.95 -25.18
C ALA A 468 9.20 -24.75 -25.80
N ILE A 469 8.99 -23.55 -25.26
CA ILE A 469 9.69 -22.33 -25.71
C ILE A 469 11.20 -22.37 -25.43
N HIS A 470 11.62 -23.01 -24.33
CA HIS A 470 13.05 -23.12 -23.99
C HIS A 470 13.75 -24.30 -24.66
N HIS A 471 13.08 -25.45 -24.73
CA HIS A 471 13.70 -26.74 -25.05
C HIS A 471 13.17 -27.38 -26.34
N GLY A 472 12.17 -26.79 -26.99
CA GLY A 472 11.42 -27.46 -28.06
C GLY A 472 10.42 -28.48 -27.50
N GLY A 473 9.69 -29.13 -28.40
CA GLY A 473 8.67 -30.14 -28.09
C GLY A 473 7.23 -29.65 -28.22
N ASP A 474 6.31 -30.50 -27.76
CA ASP A 474 4.88 -30.32 -27.98
C ASP A 474 4.19 -29.68 -26.77
N VAL A 475 3.21 -28.83 -27.06
CA VAL A 475 2.25 -28.30 -26.08
C VAL A 475 0.89 -28.88 -26.40
N GLU A 476 0.26 -29.50 -25.42
CA GLU A 476 -1.10 -30.04 -25.56
C GLU A 476 -2.12 -28.93 -25.32
N VAL A 477 -2.74 -28.46 -26.39
CA VAL A 477 -3.79 -27.45 -26.34
C VAL A 477 -5.13 -28.13 -26.60
N ARG A 478 -5.94 -28.28 -25.54
CA ARG A 478 -7.28 -28.89 -25.58
C ARG A 478 -7.31 -30.27 -26.28
N GLY A 479 -6.29 -31.10 -26.03
CA GLY A 479 -6.16 -32.44 -26.61
C GLY A 479 -5.51 -32.49 -28.00
N THR A 480 -5.09 -31.34 -28.55
CA THR A 480 -4.32 -31.28 -29.79
C THR A 480 -2.85 -30.99 -29.47
N PRO A 481 -1.90 -31.87 -29.81
CA PRO A 481 -0.48 -31.60 -29.65
C PRO A 481 -0.02 -30.60 -30.72
N ILE A 482 0.66 -29.54 -30.29
CA ILE A 482 1.22 -28.50 -31.15
C ILE A 482 2.73 -28.47 -30.96
N CYS A 483 3.49 -28.76 -32.03
CA CYS A 483 4.95 -28.76 -32.00
C CYS A 483 5.50 -27.33 -32.07
N PHE A 484 6.32 -26.93 -31.08
CA PHE A 484 6.91 -25.58 -30.97
C PHE A 484 8.34 -25.48 -31.53
N ASP A 485 8.89 -26.53 -32.13
CA ASP A 485 10.26 -26.54 -32.65
C ASP A 485 10.53 -25.46 -33.72
N GLY A 486 9.48 -25.03 -34.44
CA GLY A 486 9.53 -23.97 -35.45
C GLY A 486 9.09 -22.58 -34.97
N PHE A 487 8.75 -22.41 -33.68
CA PHE A 487 8.10 -21.18 -33.19
C PHE A 487 8.99 -19.93 -33.32
N THR A 488 10.29 -20.04 -33.04
CA THR A 488 11.25 -18.92 -33.18
C THR A 488 12.50 -19.36 -33.94
N SER A 489 13.08 -18.43 -34.70
CA SER A 489 14.25 -18.69 -35.56
C SER A 489 15.60 -18.57 -34.83
N SER A 490 15.62 -18.05 -33.59
CA SER A 490 16.87 -17.82 -32.85
C SER A 490 16.70 -17.99 -31.34
N ALA A 491 17.79 -18.33 -30.65
CA ALA A 491 17.83 -18.33 -29.18
C ALA A 491 17.58 -16.92 -28.60
N ALA A 492 18.01 -15.86 -29.29
CA ALA A 492 17.77 -14.47 -28.87
C ALA A 492 16.27 -14.11 -28.87
N ALA A 493 15.50 -14.60 -29.84
CA ALA A 493 14.06 -14.41 -29.87
C ALA A 493 13.36 -15.09 -28.67
N ARG A 494 13.85 -16.26 -28.22
CA ARG A 494 13.35 -16.95 -27.03
C ARG A 494 13.61 -16.17 -25.74
N THR A 495 14.78 -15.53 -25.63
CA THR A 495 15.12 -14.67 -24.48
C THR A 495 14.16 -13.49 -24.31
N ASN A 496 13.59 -12.96 -25.39
CA ASN A 496 12.63 -11.85 -25.32
C ASN A 496 11.26 -12.27 -24.77
N VAL A 497 10.88 -13.54 -24.92
CA VAL A 497 9.58 -14.07 -24.47
C VAL A 497 9.61 -14.45 -22.98
N GLU A 498 10.78 -14.88 -22.48
CA GLU A 498 10.96 -15.41 -21.12
C GLU A 498 10.42 -14.48 -20.00
N PRO A 499 10.71 -13.16 -19.96
CA PRO A 499 10.18 -12.29 -18.90
C PRO A 499 8.64 -12.26 -18.86
N TRP A 500 8.00 -12.33 -20.03
CA TRP A 500 6.55 -12.36 -20.14
C TRP A 500 5.98 -13.71 -19.68
N LEU A 501 6.56 -14.84 -20.11
CA LEU A 501 6.12 -16.17 -19.66
C LEU A 501 6.32 -16.37 -18.17
N ARG A 502 7.45 -15.90 -17.61
CA ARG A 502 7.71 -15.90 -16.17
C ARG A 502 6.61 -15.15 -15.41
N THR A 503 6.15 -14.01 -15.94
CA THR A 503 5.02 -13.27 -15.36
C THR A 503 3.72 -14.06 -15.43
N VAL A 504 3.44 -14.72 -16.57
CA VAL A 504 2.26 -15.58 -16.73
C VAL A 504 2.28 -16.75 -15.73
N LEU A 505 3.41 -17.45 -15.57
CA LEU A 505 3.54 -18.53 -14.60
C LEU A 505 3.42 -18.03 -13.15
N ARG A 506 4.06 -16.89 -12.82
CA ARG A 506 3.94 -16.26 -11.49
C ARG A 506 2.50 -15.91 -11.15
N GLU A 507 1.73 -15.32 -12.07
CA GLU A 507 0.38 -14.82 -11.79
C GLU A 507 -0.73 -15.83 -12.08
N ASP A 508 -0.82 -16.34 -13.30
CA ASP A 508 -1.86 -17.28 -13.73
C ASP A 508 -1.54 -18.70 -13.26
N GLY A 509 -0.27 -19.13 -13.33
CA GLY A 509 0.15 -20.46 -12.86
C GLY A 509 -0.04 -20.65 -11.35
N THR A 510 0.33 -19.66 -10.54
CA THR A 510 0.10 -19.68 -9.09
C THR A 510 -1.39 -19.73 -8.75
N ARG A 511 -2.22 -18.92 -9.43
CA ARG A 511 -3.69 -18.94 -9.23
C ARG A 511 -4.32 -20.26 -9.67
N ALA A 512 -3.81 -20.89 -10.73
CA ALA A 512 -4.26 -22.21 -11.17
C ALA A 512 -3.99 -23.25 -10.07
N LEU A 513 -2.77 -23.30 -9.53
CA LEU A 513 -2.41 -24.23 -8.46
C LEU A 513 -3.18 -23.96 -7.15
N ALA A 514 -3.39 -22.69 -6.80
CA ALA A 514 -4.22 -22.30 -5.66
C ALA A 514 -5.68 -22.75 -5.84
N ALA A 515 -6.26 -22.56 -7.03
CA ALA A 515 -7.61 -23.05 -7.36
C ALA A 515 -7.70 -24.58 -7.34
N ALA A 516 -6.61 -25.29 -7.66
CA ALA A 516 -6.49 -26.73 -7.52
C ALA A 516 -6.22 -27.18 -6.06
N ARG A 517 -6.11 -26.24 -5.10
CA ARG A 517 -5.81 -26.47 -3.67
C ARG A 517 -4.44 -27.11 -3.43
N GLN A 518 -3.49 -26.89 -4.33
CA GLN A 518 -2.13 -27.44 -4.26
C GLN A 518 -1.16 -26.39 -3.72
N TRP A 519 -1.31 -26.06 -2.44
CA TRP A 519 -0.67 -24.90 -1.81
C TRP A 519 0.86 -24.93 -1.86
N GLN A 520 1.48 -26.08 -1.66
CA GLN A 520 2.93 -26.25 -1.73
C GLN A 520 3.43 -26.01 -3.15
N ARG A 521 2.77 -26.61 -4.16
CA ARG A 521 3.12 -26.38 -5.57
C ARG A 521 2.94 -24.91 -5.93
N ALA A 522 1.88 -24.26 -5.46
CA ALA A 522 1.63 -22.84 -5.70
C ALA A 522 2.74 -21.97 -5.11
N ALA A 523 3.18 -22.24 -3.87
CA ALA A 523 4.30 -21.53 -3.23
C ALA A 523 5.62 -21.75 -3.99
N CYS A 524 5.94 -22.98 -4.39
CA CYS A 524 7.14 -23.29 -5.18
C CYS A 524 7.11 -22.58 -6.54
N ASN A 525 5.99 -22.63 -7.26
CA ASN A 525 5.83 -21.95 -8.55
C ASN A 525 5.98 -20.43 -8.40
N ALA A 526 5.36 -19.83 -7.38
CA ALA A 526 5.48 -18.39 -7.14
C ALA A 526 6.93 -17.97 -6.83
N ALA A 527 7.65 -18.77 -6.01
CA ALA A 527 9.04 -18.51 -5.65
C ALA A 527 10.00 -18.68 -6.85
N GLU A 528 9.81 -19.70 -7.68
CA GLU A 528 10.64 -19.96 -8.88
C GLU A 528 10.55 -18.81 -9.89
N HIS A 529 9.38 -18.19 -9.98
CA HIS A 529 9.10 -17.11 -10.93
C HIS A 529 9.07 -15.71 -10.28
N ALA A 530 9.50 -15.58 -9.01
CA ALA A 530 9.49 -14.33 -8.27
C ALA A 530 10.37 -13.26 -8.93
N VAL A 531 9.97 -12.00 -8.77
CA VAL A 531 10.77 -10.84 -9.18
C VAL A 531 11.32 -10.18 -7.92
N PRO A 532 12.64 -9.93 -7.81
CA PRO A 532 13.21 -9.26 -6.65
C PRO A 532 12.57 -7.88 -6.43
N GLY A 533 12.00 -7.65 -5.25
CA GLY A 533 11.35 -6.40 -4.88
C GLY A 533 10.89 -6.39 -3.42
N GLY A 534 10.79 -5.21 -2.81
CA GLY A 534 10.27 -5.08 -1.44
C GLY A 534 8.74 -5.05 -1.44
N GLY A 535 8.09 -5.85 -0.60
CA GLY A 535 6.63 -5.90 -0.48
C GLY A 535 6.12 -7.26 0.03
N ILE A 536 4.83 -7.54 -0.18
CA ILE A 536 4.22 -8.86 0.06
C ILE A 536 3.78 -9.50 -1.26
N ASP A 537 4.77 -10.01 -2.01
CA ASP A 537 4.57 -10.62 -3.33
C ASP A 537 3.85 -11.98 -3.27
N GLU A 538 3.53 -12.55 -4.43
CA GLU A 538 2.82 -13.84 -4.52
C GLU A 538 3.60 -14.97 -3.85
N ALA A 539 4.94 -14.93 -3.87
CA ALA A 539 5.79 -15.95 -3.27
C ALA A 539 5.67 -15.93 -1.74
N ILE A 540 5.74 -14.75 -1.12
CA ILE A 540 5.53 -14.57 0.32
C ILE A 540 4.11 -14.99 0.70
N GLN A 541 3.10 -14.49 -0.02
CA GLN A 541 1.69 -14.80 0.26
C GLN A 541 1.45 -16.31 0.22
N MET A 542 1.88 -16.98 -0.85
CA MET A 542 1.64 -18.42 -1.01
C MET A 542 2.49 -19.28 -0.09
N THR A 543 3.68 -18.81 0.31
CA THR A 543 4.49 -19.49 1.33
C THR A 543 3.77 -19.48 2.68
N ILE A 544 3.21 -18.34 3.09
CA ILE A 544 2.41 -18.21 4.30
C ILE A 544 1.19 -19.14 4.22
N VAL A 545 0.41 -19.07 3.14
CA VAL A 545 -0.78 -19.92 2.95
C VAL A 545 -0.42 -21.40 3.00
N SER A 546 0.64 -21.81 2.30
CA SER A 546 1.12 -23.19 2.30
C SER A 546 1.53 -23.64 3.71
N GLN A 547 2.33 -22.87 4.43
CA GLN A 547 2.77 -23.21 5.78
C GLN A 547 1.57 -23.32 6.74
N THR A 548 0.65 -22.37 6.70
CA THR A 548 -0.57 -22.37 7.50
C THR A 548 -1.45 -23.58 7.21
N MET A 549 -1.68 -23.92 5.94
CA MET A 549 -2.48 -25.09 5.54
C MET A 549 -1.82 -26.42 5.93
N ASN A 550 -0.53 -26.44 6.23
CA ASN A 550 0.20 -27.60 6.75
C ASN A 550 0.37 -27.58 8.28
N GLY A 551 -0.20 -26.60 8.99
CA GLY A 551 -0.08 -26.47 10.45
C GLY A 551 1.27 -25.92 10.93
N HIS A 552 2.11 -25.40 10.04
CA HIS A 552 3.40 -24.80 10.38
C HIS A 552 3.27 -23.30 10.70
N PHE A 553 2.50 -22.96 11.75
CA PHE A 553 2.12 -21.58 12.05
C PHE A 553 3.32 -20.67 12.39
N ASP A 554 4.30 -21.16 13.17
CA ASP A 554 5.50 -20.37 13.51
C ASP A 554 6.31 -20.00 12.27
N ALA A 555 6.41 -20.91 11.31
CA ALA A 555 7.06 -20.66 10.02
C ALA A 555 6.27 -19.62 9.20
N ALA A 556 4.94 -19.71 9.22
CA ALA A 556 4.06 -18.73 8.57
C ALA A 556 4.26 -17.32 9.14
N TYR A 557 4.32 -17.17 10.47
CA TYR A 557 4.59 -15.86 11.09
C TYR A 557 6.00 -15.34 10.78
N SER A 558 6.99 -16.23 10.73
CA SER A 558 8.38 -15.87 10.42
C SER A 558 8.58 -15.40 8.97
N THR A 559 7.64 -15.73 8.07
CA THR A 559 7.69 -15.36 6.65
C THR A 559 7.21 -13.92 6.40
N PHE A 560 6.49 -13.29 7.34
CA PHE A 560 6.06 -11.90 7.16
C PHE A 560 7.26 -10.95 7.11
N PRO A 561 7.24 -9.93 6.22
CA PRO A 561 8.33 -8.97 6.12
C PRO A 561 8.47 -8.15 7.43
N THR A 562 9.72 -7.93 7.85
CA THR A 562 10.07 -7.15 9.04
C THR A 562 10.10 -5.64 8.80
N VAL A 563 10.10 -5.22 7.53
CA VAL A 563 10.09 -3.82 7.11
C VAL A 563 8.67 -3.25 7.19
N ASN A 564 8.54 -2.00 7.66
CA ASN A 564 7.27 -1.29 7.61
C ASN A 564 6.83 -1.06 6.16
N LEU A 565 5.80 -1.78 5.72
CA LEU A 565 5.16 -1.61 4.42
C LEU A 565 4.45 -0.25 4.38
N SER A 566 4.80 0.60 3.42
CA SER A 566 4.18 1.93 3.24
C SER A 566 2.95 1.89 2.34
N ALA A 567 2.85 0.89 1.44
CA ALA A 567 1.76 0.79 0.49
C ALA A 567 0.47 0.29 1.17
N PRO A 568 -0.68 0.98 1.03
CA PRO A 568 -1.93 0.55 1.66
C PRO A 568 -2.40 -0.85 1.22
N TRP A 569 -2.13 -1.23 -0.03
CA TRP A 569 -2.42 -2.57 -0.54
C TRP A 569 -1.65 -3.66 0.22
N ASP A 570 -0.35 -3.44 0.44
CA ASP A 570 0.51 -4.41 1.13
C ASP A 570 0.11 -4.54 2.60
N GLN A 571 -0.21 -3.41 3.25
CA GLN A 571 -0.73 -3.41 4.62
C GLN A 571 -2.02 -4.23 4.74
N ALA A 572 -2.99 -3.99 3.84
CA ALA A 572 -4.26 -4.70 3.84
C ALA A 572 -4.08 -6.21 3.55
N THR A 573 -3.17 -6.55 2.64
CA THR A 573 -2.83 -7.95 2.32
C THR A 573 -2.17 -8.66 3.51
N VAL A 574 -1.25 -8.00 4.22
CA VAL A 574 -0.64 -8.53 5.45
C VAL A 574 -1.69 -8.75 6.53
N HIS A 575 -2.61 -7.81 6.74
CA HIS A 575 -3.67 -7.99 7.73
C HIS A 575 -4.60 -9.16 7.37
N CYS A 576 -4.94 -9.33 6.09
CA CYS A 576 -5.71 -10.50 5.65
C CYS A 576 -4.97 -11.81 5.96
N LEU A 577 -3.68 -11.90 5.61
CA LEU A 577 -2.89 -13.11 5.85
C LEU A 577 -2.68 -13.40 7.34
N ARG A 578 -2.40 -12.38 8.16
CA ARG A 578 -2.26 -12.57 9.62
C ARG A 578 -3.53 -13.12 10.22
N THR A 579 -4.67 -12.49 9.93
CA THR A 579 -5.97 -12.98 10.39
C THR A 579 -6.26 -14.40 9.88
N PHE A 580 -5.88 -14.72 8.65
CA PHE A 580 -5.99 -16.09 8.13
C PHE A 580 -5.16 -17.09 8.96
N VAL A 581 -3.91 -16.77 9.31
CA VAL A 581 -3.09 -17.63 10.19
C VAL A 581 -3.70 -17.77 11.58
N ASP A 582 -4.19 -16.67 12.16
CA ASP A 582 -4.79 -16.65 13.50
C ASP A 582 -6.07 -17.51 13.58
N ILE A 583 -6.92 -17.46 12.55
CA ILE A 583 -8.12 -18.30 12.47
C ILE A 583 -7.70 -19.77 12.32
N ALA A 584 -6.72 -20.06 11.46
CA ALA A 584 -6.26 -21.42 11.20
C ALA A 584 -5.57 -22.07 12.41
N CYS A 585 -4.89 -21.29 13.25
CA CYS A 585 -4.27 -21.80 14.49
C CYS A 585 -5.28 -22.04 15.63
N GLY A 586 -6.55 -21.66 15.43
CA GLY A 586 -7.62 -21.81 16.41
C GLY A 586 -7.49 -20.86 17.61
N GLN A 587 -6.69 -19.80 17.48
CA GLN A 587 -6.51 -18.74 18.48
C GLN A 587 -6.69 -17.37 17.81
N PRO A 588 -7.90 -17.03 17.33
CA PRO A 588 -8.14 -15.77 16.63
C PRO A 588 -7.82 -14.56 17.54
N ASP A 589 -6.83 -13.74 17.16
CA ASP A 589 -6.55 -12.47 17.81
C ASP A 589 -7.56 -11.40 17.38
N LEU A 590 -8.61 -11.21 18.19
CA LEU A 590 -9.62 -10.17 17.97
C LEU A 590 -9.03 -8.75 17.93
N SER A 591 -7.80 -8.55 18.42
CA SER A 591 -7.11 -7.26 18.35
C SER A 591 -6.72 -6.88 16.90
N VAL A 592 -6.59 -7.85 15.98
CA VAL A 592 -6.24 -7.62 14.58
C VAL A 592 -7.43 -7.11 13.75
N LEU A 593 -8.66 -7.43 14.17
CA LEU A 593 -9.89 -7.09 13.44
C LEU A 593 -10.01 -5.59 13.12
N PRO A 594 -9.80 -4.63 14.05
CA PRO A 594 -9.84 -3.20 13.72
C PRO A 594 -8.88 -2.81 12.59
N SER A 595 -7.65 -3.34 12.57
CA SER A 595 -6.65 -3.02 11.54
C SER A 595 -7.02 -3.65 10.20
N LEU A 596 -7.55 -4.89 10.20
CA LEU A 596 -8.12 -5.53 9.01
C LEU A 596 -9.25 -4.67 8.42
N LEU A 597 -10.21 -4.27 9.24
CA LEU A 597 -11.34 -3.44 8.80
C LEU A 597 -10.87 -2.09 8.27
N VAL A 598 -9.97 -1.39 8.96
CA VAL A 598 -9.48 -0.07 8.55
C VAL A 598 -8.73 -0.13 7.21
N THR A 599 -7.82 -1.10 7.05
CA THR A 599 -7.01 -1.22 5.83
C THR A 599 -7.85 -1.72 4.64
N ALA A 600 -8.80 -2.63 4.87
CA ALA A 600 -9.77 -3.04 3.86
C ALA A 600 -10.66 -1.87 3.43
N ARG A 601 -11.21 -1.10 4.38
CA ARG A 601 -12.01 0.11 4.11
C ARG A 601 -11.25 1.14 3.29
N HIS A 602 -10.02 1.44 3.68
CA HIS A 602 -9.16 2.35 2.94
C HIS A 602 -8.96 1.91 1.49
N THR A 603 -8.80 0.61 1.26
CA THR A 603 -8.63 0.02 -0.07
C THR A 603 -9.89 0.15 -0.95
N VAL A 604 -11.09 -0.01 -0.38
CA VAL A 604 -12.36 -0.01 -1.15
C VAL A 604 -13.05 1.35 -1.22
N HIS A 605 -12.77 2.30 -0.33
CA HIS A 605 -13.46 3.61 -0.31
C HIS A 605 -13.04 4.55 -1.45
N ARG A 606 -11.81 4.43 -1.97
CA ARG A 606 -11.31 5.20 -3.12
C ARG A 606 -10.72 4.27 -4.18
N PRO A 607 -11.57 3.50 -4.88
CA PRO A 607 -11.06 2.51 -5.81
C PRO A 607 -10.45 3.20 -7.05
N ASP A 608 -9.24 2.79 -7.42
CA ASP A 608 -8.67 3.17 -8.71
C ASP A 608 -9.50 2.49 -9.80
N ARG A 609 -9.97 3.28 -10.78
CA ARG A 609 -10.80 2.79 -11.89
C ARG A 609 -10.17 1.61 -12.63
N ARG A 610 -8.85 1.51 -12.69
CA ARG A 610 -8.15 0.39 -13.35
C ARG A 610 -8.01 -0.84 -12.44
N ARG A 611 -8.14 -0.70 -11.12
CA ARG A 611 -7.84 -1.74 -10.12
C ARG A 611 -9.03 -2.12 -9.24
N VAL A 612 -10.20 -1.55 -9.51
CA VAL A 612 -11.40 -1.72 -8.67
C VAL A 612 -11.75 -3.19 -8.42
N THR A 613 -11.65 -4.06 -9.43
CA THR A 613 -11.99 -5.48 -9.26
C THR A 613 -11.05 -6.17 -8.26
N THR A 614 -9.75 -5.88 -8.28
CA THR A 614 -8.80 -6.48 -7.33
C THR A 614 -8.96 -5.89 -5.93
N GLN A 615 -9.29 -4.59 -5.82
CA GLN A 615 -9.61 -3.94 -4.54
C GLN A 615 -10.88 -4.52 -3.91
N ILE A 616 -11.93 -4.77 -4.71
CA ILE A 616 -13.15 -5.43 -4.24
C ILE A 616 -12.87 -6.87 -3.79
N ARG A 617 -12.03 -7.63 -4.51
CA ARG A 617 -11.61 -8.97 -4.06
C ARG A 617 -10.88 -8.96 -2.72
N LEU A 618 -9.99 -7.99 -2.50
CA LEU A 618 -9.35 -7.80 -1.21
C LEU A 618 -10.40 -7.49 -0.12
N GLY A 619 -11.34 -6.59 -0.39
CA GLY A 619 -12.43 -6.28 0.52
C GLY A 619 -13.29 -7.49 0.88
N LEU A 620 -13.65 -8.32 -0.12
CA LEU A 620 -14.39 -9.57 0.10
C LEU A 620 -13.57 -10.61 0.89
N THR A 621 -12.26 -10.67 0.67
CA THR A 621 -11.36 -11.52 1.49
C THR A 621 -11.37 -11.07 2.94
N ALA A 622 -11.32 -9.76 3.19
CA ALA A 622 -11.45 -9.21 4.54
C ALA A 622 -12.85 -9.46 5.15
N VAL A 623 -13.92 -9.50 4.34
CA VAL A 623 -15.26 -9.91 4.79
C VAL A 623 -15.27 -11.36 5.24
N ASP A 624 -14.76 -12.29 4.42
CA ASP A 624 -14.65 -13.72 4.75
C ASP A 624 -13.90 -13.93 6.08
N LEU A 625 -12.77 -13.24 6.25
CA LEU A 625 -11.98 -13.30 7.48
C LEU A 625 -12.70 -12.67 8.68
N SER A 626 -13.41 -11.55 8.46
CA SER A 626 -14.15 -10.87 9.54
C SER A 626 -15.36 -11.67 10.00
N LEU A 627 -15.96 -12.51 9.14
CA LEU A 627 -17.10 -13.36 9.51
C LEU A 627 -16.75 -14.36 10.61
N GLU A 628 -15.51 -14.86 10.59
CA GLU A 628 -14.99 -15.79 11.61
C GLU A 628 -14.71 -15.10 12.95
N LEU A 629 -14.52 -13.77 12.95
CA LEU A 629 -14.19 -13.00 14.15
C LEU A 629 -15.39 -12.26 14.73
N ASP A 630 -16.12 -11.51 13.90
CA ASP A 630 -17.28 -10.70 14.25
C ASP A 630 -18.25 -10.60 13.05
N PRO A 631 -19.32 -11.42 13.01
CA PRO A 631 -20.31 -11.41 11.94
C PRO A 631 -20.99 -10.06 11.72
N ASN A 632 -21.13 -9.23 12.75
CA ASN A 632 -21.78 -7.91 12.62
C ASN A 632 -20.88 -6.93 11.89
N GLN A 633 -19.59 -6.88 12.26
CA GLN A 633 -18.61 -6.04 11.55
C GLN A 633 -18.41 -6.52 10.11
N ALA A 634 -18.42 -7.83 9.88
CA ALA A 634 -18.32 -8.37 8.54
C ALA A 634 -19.52 -7.97 7.66
N LYS A 635 -20.75 -7.98 8.21
CA LYS A 635 -21.94 -7.51 7.50
C LYS A 635 -21.84 -6.02 7.12
N LEU A 636 -21.33 -5.18 8.03
CA LEU A 636 -21.10 -3.76 7.74
C LEU A 636 -20.05 -3.56 6.65
N LEU A 637 -18.90 -4.24 6.75
CA LEU A 637 -17.86 -4.18 5.73
C LEU A 637 -18.39 -4.69 4.37
N TYR A 638 -19.18 -5.75 4.35
CA TYR A 638 -19.77 -6.28 3.11
C TYR A 638 -20.70 -5.26 2.44
N ALA A 639 -21.50 -4.54 3.22
CA ALA A 639 -22.34 -3.45 2.69
C ALA A 639 -21.51 -2.30 2.10
N GLU A 640 -20.40 -1.93 2.75
CA GLU A 640 -19.46 -0.90 2.26
C GLU A 640 -18.75 -1.35 0.97
N VAL A 641 -18.35 -2.62 0.88
CA VAL A 641 -17.75 -3.22 -0.33
C VAL A 641 -18.77 -3.25 -1.47
N ALA A 642 -20.03 -3.60 -1.19
CA ALA A 642 -21.11 -3.58 -2.16
C ALA A 642 -21.40 -2.17 -2.68
N GLU A 643 -21.40 -1.16 -1.79
CA GLU A 643 -21.55 0.23 -2.19
C GLU A 643 -20.37 0.71 -3.05
N ALA A 644 -19.13 0.39 -2.67
CA ALA A 644 -17.95 0.71 -3.46
C ALA A 644 -18.01 0.10 -4.88
N ALA A 645 -18.41 -1.18 -4.99
CA ALA A 645 -18.60 -1.84 -6.27
C ALA A 645 -19.68 -1.13 -7.10
N SER A 646 -20.82 -0.79 -6.50
CA SER A 646 -21.91 -0.07 -7.18
C SER A 646 -21.47 1.31 -7.68
N ARG A 647 -20.78 2.10 -6.83
CA ARG A 647 -20.31 3.45 -7.19
C ARG A 647 -19.25 3.45 -8.29
N SER A 648 -18.50 2.36 -8.44
CA SER A 648 -17.47 2.24 -9.49
C SER A 648 -18.04 2.14 -10.90
N GLY A 649 -19.30 1.72 -11.02
CA GLY A 649 -19.94 1.42 -12.30
C GLY A 649 -19.28 0.28 -13.07
N ASP A 650 -18.50 -0.58 -12.41
CA ASP A 650 -17.79 -1.69 -13.02
C ASP A 650 -18.53 -3.02 -12.81
N ALA A 651 -18.95 -3.66 -13.91
CA ALA A 651 -19.71 -4.90 -13.84
C ALA A 651 -18.89 -6.09 -13.34
N PHE A 652 -17.55 -6.11 -13.49
CA PHE A 652 -16.72 -7.17 -12.93
C PHE A 652 -16.66 -7.07 -11.42
N ALA A 653 -16.46 -5.86 -10.89
CA ALA A 653 -16.55 -5.60 -9.45
C ALA A 653 -17.92 -5.99 -8.89
N ALA A 654 -19.01 -5.61 -9.58
CA ALA A 654 -20.36 -5.98 -9.18
C ALA A 654 -20.58 -7.51 -9.16
N ARG A 655 -20.07 -8.22 -10.17
CA ARG A 655 -20.13 -9.68 -10.24
C ARG A 655 -19.41 -10.36 -9.08
N GLU A 656 -18.27 -9.84 -8.62
CA GLU A 656 -17.56 -10.40 -7.46
C GLU A 656 -18.41 -10.31 -6.20
N VAL A 657 -19.09 -9.18 -5.97
CA VAL A 657 -19.99 -8.99 -4.82
C VAL A 657 -21.20 -9.92 -4.90
N LEU A 658 -21.86 -10.02 -6.06
CA LEU A 658 -23.04 -10.86 -6.26
C LEU A 658 -22.75 -12.37 -6.21
N LYS A 659 -21.52 -12.78 -6.54
CA LYS A 659 -21.05 -14.17 -6.41
C LYS A 659 -20.60 -14.52 -4.99
N HIS A 660 -20.49 -13.54 -4.10
CA HIS A 660 -20.05 -13.79 -2.74
C HIS A 660 -21.06 -14.66 -1.97
N PRO A 661 -20.62 -15.64 -1.13
CA PRO A 661 -21.53 -16.49 -0.37
C PRO A 661 -22.54 -15.71 0.50
N HIS A 662 -22.15 -14.53 0.96
CA HIS A 662 -22.97 -13.66 1.83
C HIS A 662 -23.86 -12.65 1.09
N LYS A 663 -24.18 -12.88 -0.20
CA LYS A 663 -25.04 -11.97 -1.00
C LYS A 663 -26.42 -11.68 -0.41
N GLU A 664 -26.94 -12.55 0.45
CA GLU A 664 -28.19 -12.32 1.19
C GLU A 664 -28.12 -11.13 2.16
N GLY A 665 -26.90 -10.69 2.51
CA GLY A 665 -26.67 -9.50 3.33
C GLY A 665 -26.88 -8.17 2.60
N LEU A 666 -27.11 -8.18 1.28
CA LEU A 666 -27.34 -6.97 0.49
C LEU A 666 -28.74 -6.40 0.74
N SER A 667 -28.85 -5.07 0.80
CA SER A 667 -30.16 -4.41 0.68
C SER A 667 -30.75 -4.61 -0.72
N SER A 668 -32.08 -4.55 -0.85
CA SER A 668 -32.75 -4.66 -2.15
C SER A 668 -32.24 -3.64 -3.16
N ALA A 669 -31.93 -2.41 -2.72
CA ALA A 669 -31.37 -1.36 -3.57
C ALA A 669 -29.95 -1.68 -4.06
N GLN A 670 -29.08 -2.17 -3.17
CA GLN A 670 -27.72 -2.58 -3.55
C GLN A 670 -27.76 -3.78 -4.51
N ASN A 671 -28.59 -4.79 -4.21
CA ASN A 671 -28.74 -5.96 -5.07
C ASN A 671 -29.24 -5.57 -6.46
N ALA A 672 -30.24 -4.69 -6.56
CA ALA A 672 -30.75 -4.20 -7.84
C ALA A 672 -29.68 -3.43 -8.63
N ALA A 673 -28.99 -2.48 -8.00
CA ALA A 673 -27.96 -1.67 -8.67
C ALA A 673 -26.78 -2.51 -9.19
N LEU A 674 -26.31 -3.48 -8.40
CA LEU A 674 -25.24 -4.39 -8.81
C LEU A 674 -25.70 -5.34 -9.92
N THR A 675 -26.94 -5.84 -9.84
CA THR A 675 -27.53 -6.72 -10.85
C THR A 675 -27.66 -6.00 -12.18
N GLU A 676 -28.12 -4.74 -12.18
CA GLU A 676 -28.23 -3.92 -13.38
C GLU A 676 -26.86 -3.74 -14.09
N LEU A 677 -25.78 -3.54 -13.33
CA LEU A 677 -24.43 -3.46 -13.90
C LEU A 677 -24.03 -4.76 -14.61
N VAL A 678 -24.27 -5.90 -13.96
CA VAL A 678 -23.98 -7.24 -14.50
C VAL A 678 -24.81 -7.53 -15.75
N GLU A 679 -26.10 -7.19 -15.74
CA GLU A 679 -27.02 -7.37 -16.86
C GLU A 679 -26.66 -6.50 -18.06
N ARG A 680 -26.34 -5.22 -17.86
CA ARG A 680 -25.91 -4.31 -18.94
C ARG A 680 -24.61 -4.76 -19.59
N ALA A 681 -23.72 -5.39 -18.84
CA ALA A 681 -22.48 -5.98 -19.35
C ALA A 681 -22.67 -7.41 -19.89
N ALA A 682 -23.89 -7.95 -19.83
CA ALA A 682 -24.28 -9.30 -20.25
C ALA A 682 -23.44 -10.44 -19.61
N LEU A 683 -22.89 -10.23 -18.42
CA LEU A 683 -22.00 -11.21 -17.80
C LEU A 683 -22.77 -12.47 -17.39
N GLY A 684 -22.40 -13.62 -17.95
CA GLY A 684 -23.02 -14.91 -17.67
C GLY A 684 -24.38 -15.13 -18.32
N ARG A 685 -24.78 -14.29 -19.28
CA ARG A 685 -26.12 -14.34 -19.89
C ARG A 685 -26.38 -15.57 -20.76
N GLY A 686 -25.33 -16.19 -21.32
CA GLY A 686 -25.42 -17.31 -22.25
C GLY A 686 -25.81 -16.91 -23.68
N SER A 687 -25.88 -15.61 -23.98
CA SER A 687 -26.23 -15.09 -25.32
C SER A 687 -25.74 -13.66 -25.50
N ILE A 688 -25.38 -13.31 -26.74
CA ILE A 688 -25.16 -11.92 -27.20
C ILE A 688 -26.32 -11.57 -28.15
N GLN A 689 -26.77 -10.30 -28.16
CA GLN A 689 -27.81 -9.87 -29.09
C GLN A 689 -27.35 -10.07 -30.55
N PRO A 690 -28.20 -10.57 -31.47
CA PRO A 690 -27.78 -10.92 -32.82
C PRO A 690 -27.01 -9.82 -33.55
N ASP A 691 -27.46 -8.58 -33.48
CA ASP A 691 -26.81 -7.44 -34.14
C ASP A 691 -25.42 -7.17 -33.58
N LEU A 692 -25.27 -7.24 -32.25
CA LEU A 692 -23.97 -7.07 -31.57
C LEU A 692 -23.03 -8.26 -31.81
N LEU A 693 -23.58 -9.48 -31.96
CA LEU A 693 -22.80 -10.66 -32.31
C LEU A 693 -22.27 -10.55 -33.74
N ALA A 694 -23.11 -10.12 -34.68
CA ALA A 694 -22.71 -9.86 -36.06
C ALA A 694 -21.61 -8.78 -36.11
N GLU A 695 -21.80 -7.64 -35.44
CA GLU A 695 -20.79 -6.57 -35.37
C GLU A 695 -19.46 -7.07 -34.77
N LEU A 696 -19.53 -7.88 -33.70
CA LEU A 696 -18.35 -8.49 -33.09
C LEU A 696 -17.62 -9.42 -34.06
N THR A 697 -18.35 -10.30 -34.75
CA THR A 697 -17.79 -11.24 -35.72
C THR A 697 -17.17 -10.51 -36.91
N ASP A 698 -17.87 -9.54 -37.50
CA ASP A 698 -17.37 -8.76 -38.64
C ASP A 698 -16.09 -7.99 -38.29
N SER A 699 -16.04 -7.41 -37.08
CA SER A 699 -14.86 -6.69 -36.57
C SER A 699 -13.66 -7.63 -36.40
N VAL A 700 -13.89 -8.85 -35.89
CA VAL A 700 -12.84 -9.86 -35.73
C VAL A 700 -12.34 -10.37 -37.07
N GLU A 701 -13.22 -10.64 -38.04
CA GLU A 701 -12.81 -11.07 -39.38
C GLU A 701 -11.97 -10.00 -40.08
N THR A 702 -12.39 -8.73 -39.94
CA THR A 702 -11.63 -7.57 -40.44
C THR A 702 -10.24 -7.50 -39.82
N ALA A 703 -10.16 -7.54 -38.49
CA ALA A 703 -8.88 -7.53 -37.78
C ALA A 703 -8.03 -8.77 -38.12
N GLY A 704 -8.64 -9.93 -38.35
CA GLY A 704 -7.97 -11.16 -38.75
C GLY A 704 -7.34 -11.10 -40.13
N GLN A 705 -8.00 -10.44 -41.09
CA GLN A 705 -7.42 -10.19 -42.41
C GLN A 705 -6.22 -9.24 -42.30
N VAL A 706 -6.36 -8.14 -41.56
CA VAL A 706 -5.27 -7.18 -41.31
C VAL A 706 -4.08 -7.86 -40.64
N LEU A 707 -4.31 -8.74 -39.66
CA LEU A 707 -3.26 -9.49 -38.98
C LEU A 707 -2.53 -10.43 -39.95
N ARG A 708 -3.25 -11.16 -40.82
CA ARG A 708 -2.64 -12.01 -41.86
C ARG A 708 -1.75 -11.21 -42.80
N ASP A 709 -2.25 -10.05 -43.25
CA ASP A 709 -1.49 -9.17 -44.15
C ASP A 709 -0.24 -8.60 -43.47
N ALA A 710 -0.36 -8.15 -42.21
CA ALA A 710 0.74 -7.59 -41.44
C ALA A 710 1.83 -8.61 -41.06
N LEU A 711 1.47 -9.91 -40.99
CA LEU A 711 2.42 -11.00 -40.75
C LEU A 711 3.09 -11.54 -42.03
N SER A 712 2.49 -11.27 -43.20
CA SER A 712 2.98 -11.76 -44.50
C SER A 712 3.90 -10.77 -45.22
N GLY A 713 3.86 -9.49 -44.81
CA GLY A 713 4.76 -8.43 -45.30
C GLY A 713 5.97 -8.26 -44.41
#